data_AF-A0A1B8C3H4-F1
#
_entry.id   AF-A0A1B8C3H4-F1
#
_cell.length_a   1.000
_cell.length_b   1.000
_cell.length_c   1.000
_cell.angle_alpha   90.00
_cell.angle_beta   90.00
_cell.angle_gamma   90.00
#
_symmetry.space_group_name_H-M   'P 1'
#
loop_
_entity.id
_entity.type
_entity.pdbx_description
1 polymer ?
#
loop_
_entity_poly.entity_id
_entity_poly.type
_entity_poly.pdbx_seq_one_letter_code
_entity_poly.pdbx_strand_id
1 'polypeptide(L)'
;MSAFDWKATQFEERWFHVIACLLARTNQQQEAYAKEHLDEADEAEPDTYDSATDVEVETEITSPRNMAGSLGKKILKEKFLDRLAEVMAREMKPDKKRNDVFATGTLDFEHKTVIYLARNDGLLDIHKKMMRMIQIWLRAVASTGERRVVSKDKMWSDYETFTEFAMQFTGAKSIEFCGVEAPMLRTLESFGGAELSGKVTSAGIDWDTLNFKENRKKVKTKARKLEILKADFEKEVRVHAEIQVLMQLVDGKNDEKSGLKEFDYIGCSKKSCYLCWNLLNGFYRVRGSHGKVYPRWTISSPSLLKNWASLKLHSRVSEMGEAILKRLGSPIKRKTPYVAESTAGMTVASFTKASHRYRSHLDKERAKSERNASSKVQERLFEHEVKKIRVLRIPGDGVDPSIVKIPIRTASDAYRSRDYTARDVPDFSRFWDGQLNFDRNFHPVKVTNQEDIEIGCKVMNGQYLVYFNYSEELPPNEYLRKRLIYGIIPNERKFWNGDVFVIKLATRWTESTGLADNAKAIIKKKIEVEFDENGHAMYEDVPECILHSTMVVHLFRQFWEEGVLEELLKEDQESEQFEINNQNNKEILLSRMNETEKKVLDLLPLNFIDILAIESGDYGASRNHKIEEDSANPEKYLISFERKIDNLERINWKGFSSEQL
;
A
#
# COMPACT_ATOMS: atom_id res chain seq x y z
N MET A 1 -9.09 -32.64 -11.63
CA MET A 1 -9.26 -31.20 -11.38
C MET A 1 -9.36 -30.55 -12.74
N SER A 2 -10.33 -29.68 -12.98
CA SER A 2 -10.37 -28.86 -14.20
C SER A 2 -9.12 -27.96 -14.26
N ALA A 3 -8.84 -27.37 -15.43
CA ALA A 3 -7.87 -26.27 -15.55
C ALA A 3 -8.56 -24.94 -15.22
N PHE A 4 -7.82 -23.96 -14.67
CA PHE A 4 -8.35 -22.61 -14.48
C PHE A 4 -8.77 -22.07 -15.86
N ASP A 5 -9.90 -21.39 -15.96
CA ASP A 5 -10.41 -20.92 -17.25
C ASP A 5 -9.74 -19.62 -17.67
N TRP A 6 -8.51 -19.75 -18.16
CA TRP A 6 -7.73 -18.62 -18.65
C TRP A 6 -8.44 -17.82 -19.74
N LYS A 7 -9.39 -18.42 -20.49
CA LYS A 7 -10.13 -17.70 -21.53
C LYS A 7 -10.92 -16.53 -20.97
N ALA A 8 -11.33 -16.59 -19.70
CA ALA A 8 -12.04 -15.51 -19.04
C ALA A 8 -11.10 -14.40 -18.51
N THR A 9 -9.78 -14.54 -18.58
CA THR A 9 -8.82 -13.56 -18.05
C THR A 9 -8.30 -12.54 -19.07
N GLN A 10 -8.81 -12.51 -20.31
CA GLN A 10 -8.18 -11.80 -21.46
C GLN A 10 -6.75 -12.26 -21.80
N PHE A 11 -6.07 -12.98 -20.90
CA PHE A 11 -4.77 -13.60 -21.09
C PHE A 11 -4.90 -15.09 -21.39
N GLU A 12 -4.23 -15.55 -22.44
CA GLU A 12 -3.97 -16.97 -22.58
C GLU A 12 -2.99 -17.44 -21.50
N GLU A 13 -3.23 -18.61 -20.91
CA GLU A 13 -2.34 -19.20 -19.89
C GLU A 13 -0.87 -19.16 -20.32
N ARG A 14 -0.63 -19.62 -21.55
CA ARG A 14 0.72 -19.72 -22.08
C ARG A 14 1.38 -18.35 -22.19
N TRP A 15 0.61 -17.35 -22.64
CA TRP A 15 1.11 -15.98 -22.75
C TRP A 15 1.45 -15.38 -21.38
N PHE A 16 0.61 -15.60 -20.37
CA PHE A 16 0.89 -15.19 -19.00
C PHE A 16 2.22 -15.77 -18.47
N HIS A 17 2.47 -17.06 -18.72
CA HIS A 17 3.71 -17.70 -18.30
C HIS A 17 4.93 -17.14 -19.04
N VAL A 18 4.80 -16.81 -20.32
CA VAL A 18 5.88 -16.17 -21.09
C VAL A 18 6.28 -14.83 -20.48
N ILE A 19 5.30 -13.96 -20.19
CA ILE A 19 5.60 -12.64 -19.62
C ILE A 19 6.13 -12.77 -18.18
N ALA A 20 5.68 -13.76 -17.40
CA ALA A 20 6.26 -14.07 -16.09
C ALA A 20 7.71 -14.56 -16.18
N CYS A 21 8.05 -15.40 -17.17
CA CYS A 21 9.42 -15.83 -17.45
C CYS A 21 10.33 -14.65 -17.80
N LEU A 22 9.85 -13.78 -18.68
CA LEU A 22 10.58 -12.57 -19.06
C LEU A 22 10.83 -11.69 -17.84
N LEU A 23 9.82 -11.44 -17.01
CA LEU A 23 9.97 -10.60 -15.82
C LEU A 23 10.92 -11.22 -14.79
N ALA A 24 10.84 -12.54 -14.58
CA ALA A 24 11.76 -13.24 -13.68
C ALA A 24 13.21 -13.09 -14.12
N ARG A 25 13.48 -13.20 -15.43
CA ARG A 25 14.82 -13.03 -16.00
C ARG A 25 15.31 -11.58 -15.89
N THR A 26 14.43 -10.60 -16.14
CA THR A 26 14.76 -9.17 -15.96
C THR A 26 15.10 -8.86 -14.50
N ASN A 27 14.35 -9.40 -13.53
CA ASN A 27 14.67 -9.21 -12.10
C ASN A 27 16.01 -9.85 -11.72
N GLN A 28 16.29 -11.07 -12.18
CA GLN A 28 17.58 -11.73 -11.94
C GLN A 28 18.76 -10.93 -12.51
N GLN A 29 18.58 -10.27 -13.66
CA GLN A 29 19.61 -9.41 -14.26
C GLN A 29 19.87 -8.17 -13.41
N GLN A 30 18.81 -7.55 -12.89
CA GLN A 30 18.93 -6.40 -11.98
C GLN A 30 19.69 -6.80 -10.71
N GLU A 31 19.35 -7.94 -10.12
CA GLU A 31 20.06 -8.48 -8.94
C GLU A 31 21.55 -8.74 -9.25
N ALA A 32 21.86 -9.39 -10.38
CA ALA A 32 23.24 -9.69 -10.77
C ALA A 32 24.05 -8.42 -11.11
N TYR A 33 23.44 -7.43 -11.77
CA TYR A 33 24.08 -6.13 -12.05
C TYR A 33 24.38 -5.37 -10.76
N ALA A 34 23.42 -5.36 -9.83
CA ALA A 34 23.59 -4.72 -8.55
C ALA A 34 24.70 -5.39 -7.72
N LYS A 35 24.84 -6.72 -7.80
CA LYS A 35 25.95 -7.43 -7.16
C LYS A 35 27.31 -7.10 -7.78
N GLU A 36 27.43 -7.14 -9.12
CA GLU A 36 28.68 -6.78 -9.83
C GLU A 36 29.16 -5.36 -9.50
N HIS A 37 28.24 -4.38 -9.36
CA HIS A 37 28.61 -2.99 -9.04
C HIS A 37 28.89 -2.74 -7.56
N LEU A 38 28.49 -3.66 -6.67
CA LEU A 38 28.91 -3.62 -5.26
C LEU A 38 30.33 -4.18 -5.10
N ASP A 39 30.70 -5.18 -5.90
CA ASP A 39 32.02 -5.83 -5.82
C ASP A 39 33.15 -4.95 -6.40
N GLU A 40 32.86 -4.00 -7.30
CA GLU A 40 33.86 -3.05 -7.86
C GLU A 40 34.15 -1.84 -6.96
N ALA A 41 33.38 -1.63 -5.88
CA ALA A 41 33.51 -0.44 -5.02
C ALA A 41 34.50 -0.61 -3.85
N ASP A 42 35.01 -1.82 -3.59
CA ASP A 42 35.92 -2.11 -2.48
C ASP A 42 37.03 -3.12 -2.89
N GLU A 43 38.09 -2.64 -3.56
CA GLU A 43 39.39 -3.34 -3.59
C GLU A 43 40.21 -3.01 -2.31
N ALA A 44 39.61 -3.24 -1.13
CA ALA A 44 40.33 -3.38 0.12
C ALA A 44 40.33 -4.85 0.53
N GLU A 45 41.47 -5.34 1.02
CA GLU A 45 41.79 -6.75 1.23
C GLU A 45 40.69 -7.61 1.91
N PRO A 46 40.60 -8.91 1.58
CA PRO A 46 39.46 -9.74 1.93
C PRO A 46 39.55 -10.26 3.37
N ASP A 47 39.09 -9.48 4.34
CA ASP A 47 38.79 -10.00 5.66
C ASP A 47 37.40 -10.64 5.68
N THR A 48 37.41 -11.92 6.07
CA THR A 48 36.30 -12.86 6.30
C THR A 48 34.90 -12.25 6.37
N TYR A 49 34.12 -12.53 5.33
CA TYR A 49 32.73 -12.15 5.12
C TYR A 49 31.80 -12.82 6.16
N ASP A 50 31.46 -12.12 7.24
CA ASP A 50 30.44 -12.55 8.19
C ASP A 50 29.07 -11.96 7.79
N SER A 51 28.15 -12.87 7.49
CA SER A 51 26.85 -12.58 6.90
C SER A 51 25.93 -11.84 7.87
N ALA A 52 25.36 -10.73 7.40
CA ALA A 52 24.32 -9.99 8.10
C ALA A 52 23.04 -10.82 8.26
N THR A 53 22.55 -10.93 9.48
CA THR A 53 21.17 -11.32 9.79
C THR A 53 20.28 -10.09 9.76
N ASP A 54 19.16 -10.15 9.06
CA ASP A 54 18.03 -9.23 9.24
C ASP A 54 17.53 -9.37 10.68
N VAL A 55 17.87 -8.38 11.51
CA VAL A 55 17.10 -8.10 12.71
C VAL A 55 15.91 -7.29 12.22
N GLU A 56 14.78 -7.96 11.98
CA GLU A 56 13.51 -7.24 12.05
C GLU A 56 13.55 -6.49 13.37
N VAL A 57 13.36 -5.17 13.32
CA VAL A 57 13.12 -4.39 14.53
C VAL A 57 11.83 -4.98 15.10
N GLU A 58 11.97 -5.99 15.97
CA GLU A 58 10.98 -6.29 16.98
C GLU A 58 10.85 -4.98 17.73
N THR A 59 9.92 -4.14 17.27
CA THR A 59 9.35 -3.12 18.14
C THR A 59 9.04 -3.88 19.41
N GLU A 60 9.64 -3.45 20.52
CA GLU A 60 9.37 -3.99 21.85
C GLU A 60 7.89 -3.74 22.13
N ILE A 61 7.06 -4.62 21.59
CA ILE A 61 5.64 -4.65 21.79
C ILE A 61 5.52 -5.12 23.23
N THR A 62 5.12 -4.18 24.08
CA THR A 62 4.62 -4.45 25.43
C THR A 62 3.85 -5.76 25.43
N SER A 63 4.21 -6.65 26.38
CA SER A 63 3.67 -8.00 26.52
C SER A 63 2.22 -8.11 26.05
N PRO A 64 1.87 -9.09 25.19
CA PRO A 64 0.53 -9.24 24.60
C PRO A 64 -0.64 -9.22 25.60
N ARG A 65 -0.35 -9.44 26.90
CA ARG A 65 -1.29 -9.27 28.02
C ARG A 65 -1.98 -7.91 28.07
N ASN A 66 -1.40 -6.84 27.50
CA ASN A 66 -1.99 -5.51 27.53
C ASN A 66 -2.91 -5.19 26.33
N MET A 67 -3.03 -6.10 25.35
CA MET A 67 -3.84 -5.89 24.14
C MET A 67 -5.22 -6.57 24.22
N ALA A 68 -6.05 -6.19 25.19
CA ALA A 68 -7.39 -6.77 25.36
C ALA A 68 -8.40 -6.37 24.25
N GLY A 69 -8.02 -5.53 23.28
CA GLY A 69 -8.87 -5.07 22.19
C GLY A 69 -9.01 -6.04 21.01
N SER A 70 -10.04 -5.82 20.18
CA SER A 70 -10.27 -6.54 18.92
C SER A 70 -9.05 -6.50 17.99
N LEU A 71 -8.34 -5.38 17.95
CA LEU A 71 -7.12 -5.20 17.17
C LEU A 71 -5.98 -6.09 17.67
N GLY A 72 -5.81 -6.23 18.99
CA GLY A 72 -4.83 -7.14 19.59
C GLY A 72 -5.08 -8.59 19.19
N LYS A 73 -6.35 -8.99 19.15
CA LYS A 73 -6.75 -10.33 18.68
C LYS A 73 -6.40 -10.55 17.21
N LYS A 74 -6.63 -9.54 16.35
CA LYS A 74 -6.27 -9.58 14.93
C LYS A 74 -4.77 -9.79 14.75
N ILE A 75 -3.95 -8.94 15.36
CA ILE A 75 -2.49 -8.98 15.25
C ILE A 75 -1.93 -10.31 15.76
N LEU A 76 -2.45 -10.81 16.89
CA LEU A 76 -1.99 -12.10 17.43
C LEU A 76 -2.30 -13.25 16.47
N LYS A 77 -3.48 -13.24 15.83
CA LYS A 77 -3.87 -14.25 14.86
C LYS A 77 -3.00 -14.22 13.60
N GLU A 78 -2.63 -13.03 13.11
CA GLU A 78 -1.66 -12.88 12.00
C GLU A 78 -0.31 -13.50 12.36
N LYS A 79 0.24 -13.11 13.53
CA LYS A 79 1.49 -13.66 14.05
C LYS A 79 1.42 -15.17 14.22
N PHE A 80 0.32 -15.70 14.74
CA PHE A 80 0.12 -17.14 14.88
C PHE A 80 0.18 -17.85 13.53
N LEU A 81 -0.53 -17.34 12.51
CA LEU A 81 -0.54 -17.95 11.18
C LEU A 81 0.85 -17.97 10.55
N ASP A 82 1.59 -16.86 10.62
CA ASP A 82 2.98 -16.79 10.13
C ASP A 82 3.88 -17.77 10.88
N ARG A 83 3.84 -17.76 12.21
CA ARG A 83 4.69 -18.63 13.05
C ARG A 83 4.37 -20.10 12.83
N LEU A 84 3.10 -20.45 12.65
CA LEU A 84 2.71 -21.80 12.27
C LEU A 84 3.32 -22.21 10.93
N ALA A 85 3.26 -21.36 9.92
CA ALA A 85 3.88 -21.67 8.63
C ALA A 85 5.42 -21.82 8.76
N GLU A 86 6.07 -20.92 9.52
CA GLU A 86 7.52 -20.97 9.77
C GLU A 86 7.95 -22.25 10.51
N VAL A 87 7.23 -22.62 11.57
CA VAL A 87 7.50 -23.84 12.34
C VAL A 87 7.39 -25.08 11.44
N MET A 88 6.33 -25.16 10.64
CA MET A 88 6.15 -26.27 9.69
C MET A 88 7.30 -26.33 8.66
N ALA A 89 7.87 -25.19 8.27
CA ALA A 89 9.00 -25.12 7.35
C ALA A 89 10.36 -25.48 7.98
N ARG A 90 10.55 -25.20 9.28
CA ARG A 90 11.83 -25.40 9.99
C ARG A 90 12.01 -26.83 10.49
N GLU A 91 11.00 -27.36 11.17
CA GLU A 91 11.14 -28.55 12.02
C GLU A 91 11.23 -29.89 11.26
N MET A 92 11.12 -29.83 9.94
CA MET A 92 10.95 -31.02 9.09
C MET A 92 12.14 -31.26 8.15
N LYS A 93 13.32 -30.70 8.47
CA LYS A 93 14.56 -30.93 7.72
C LYS A 93 15.46 -31.97 8.41
N PRO A 94 15.28 -33.28 8.18
CA PRO A 94 16.33 -34.25 8.52
C PRO A 94 17.59 -33.99 7.68
N ASP A 95 17.43 -33.46 6.46
CA ASP A 95 18.51 -33.06 5.56
C ASP A 95 18.52 -31.55 5.33
N LYS A 96 19.65 -30.91 5.66
CA LYS A 96 19.87 -29.44 5.72
C LYS A 96 19.62 -28.64 4.42
N LYS A 97 19.12 -29.24 3.34
CA LYS A 97 19.12 -28.62 1.99
C LYS A 97 17.75 -28.22 1.42
N ARG A 98 16.62 -28.59 2.04
CA ARG A 98 15.31 -28.26 1.45
C ARG A 98 14.80 -26.89 1.86
N ASN A 99 14.28 -26.14 0.89
CA ASN A 99 13.71 -24.80 1.05
C ASN A 99 12.19 -24.87 0.99
N ASP A 100 11.60 -25.70 1.85
CA ASP A 100 10.16 -25.88 1.90
C ASP A 100 9.47 -24.55 2.24
N VAL A 101 8.38 -24.27 1.54
CA VAL A 101 7.55 -23.08 1.73
C VAL A 101 6.15 -23.56 2.08
N PHE A 102 5.67 -23.07 3.21
CA PHE A 102 4.33 -23.27 3.73
C PHE A 102 3.53 -21.98 3.77
N ALA A 103 2.22 -22.13 3.67
CA ALA A 103 1.25 -21.07 3.90
C ALA A 103 0.11 -21.58 4.80
N THR A 104 -0.49 -20.68 5.57
CA THR A 104 -1.58 -20.95 6.50
C THR A 104 -2.72 -19.98 6.27
N GLY A 105 -3.95 -20.44 6.48
CA GLY A 105 -5.15 -19.60 6.45
C GLY A 105 -6.17 -20.12 7.43
N THR A 106 -7.19 -19.33 7.75
CA THR A 106 -8.17 -19.71 8.77
C THR A 106 -9.58 -19.26 8.39
N LEU A 107 -10.55 -20.12 8.70
CA LEU A 107 -11.98 -19.80 8.67
C LEU A 107 -12.55 -19.97 10.08
N ASP A 108 -13.19 -18.93 10.58
CA ASP A 108 -13.88 -18.97 11.87
C ASP A 108 -15.38 -19.19 11.66
N PHE A 109 -15.87 -20.27 12.24
CA PHE A 109 -17.27 -20.61 12.38
C PHE A 109 -17.70 -20.34 13.83
N GLU A 110 -19.01 -20.23 14.07
CA GLU A 110 -19.57 -19.95 15.40
C GLU A 110 -19.05 -20.92 16.49
N HIS A 111 -18.79 -22.17 16.14
CA HIS A 111 -18.39 -23.22 17.09
C HIS A 111 -17.06 -23.88 16.75
N LYS A 112 -16.40 -23.44 15.68
CA LYS A 112 -15.25 -24.15 15.13
C LYS A 112 -14.31 -23.19 14.40
N THR A 113 -13.01 -23.38 14.53
CA THR A 113 -12.03 -22.71 13.67
C THR A 113 -11.28 -23.75 12.86
N VAL A 114 -11.28 -23.58 11.54
CA VAL A 114 -10.54 -24.44 10.60
C VAL A 114 -9.30 -23.69 10.13
N ILE A 115 -8.13 -24.28 10.35
CA ILE A 115 -6.84 -23.77 9.90
C ILE A 115 -6.38 -24.61 8.71
N TYR A 116 -6.28 -23.98 7.55
CA TYR A 116 -5.72 -24.58 6.35
C TYR A 116 -4.21 -24.46 6.35
N LEU A 117 -3.51 -25.53 5.98
CA LEU A 117 -2.06 -25.55 5.80
C LEU A 117 -1.72 -26.13 4.43
N ALA A 118 -0.93 -25.42 3.65
CA ALA A 118 -0.43 -25.89 2.35
C ALA A 118 1.09 -25.88 2.29
N ARG A 119 1.66 -26.71 1.40
CA ARG A 119 3.08 -26.71 1.04
C ARG A 119 3.20 -26.73 -0.48
N ASN A 120 4.17 -26.01 -1.05
CA ASN A 120 4.38 -25.94 -2.51
C ASN A 120 4.43 -27.32 -3.18
N ASP A 121 5.05 -28.31 -2.51
CA ASP A 121 5.23 -29.66 -3.03
C ASP A 121 4.34 -30.70 -2.30
N GLY A 122 3.17 -30.26 -1.80
CA GLY A 122 2.17 -31.12 -1.13
C GLY A 122 2.56 -31.54 0.28
N LEU A 123 1.62 -31.97 1.12
CA LEU A 123 1.93 -32.34 2.51
C LEU A 123 2.43 -33.78 2.64
N LEU A 124 3.56 -33.96 3.32
CA LEU A 124 4.06 -35.28 3.70
C LEU A 124 3.31 -35.81 4.93
N ASP A 125 3.35 -37.13 5.15
CA ASP A 125 2.74 -37.77 6.32
C ASP A 125 3.26 -37.22 7.65
N ILE A 126 4.55 -36.85 7.68
CA ILE A 126 5.16 -36.25 8.87
C ILE A 126 4.54 -34.87 9.18
N HIS A 127 4.15 -34.09 8.17
CA HIS A 127 3.45 -32.82 8.36
C HIS A 127 2.04 -33.08 8.90
N LYS A 128 1.33 -34.05 8.33
CA LYS A 128 -0.01 -34.45 8.79
C LYS A 128 0.01 -34.91 10.26
N LYS A 129 1.05 -35.65 10.66
CA LYS A 129 1.27 -36.05 12.06
C LYS A 129 1.51 -34.84 12.97
N MET A 130 2.37 -33.90 12.55
CA MET A 130 2.65 -32.69 13.33
C MET A 130 1.41 -31.79 13.47
N MET A 131 0.63 -31.60 12.40
CA MET A 131 -0.63 -30.87 12.44
C MET A 131 -1.60 -31.48 13.46
N ARG A 132 -1.73 -32.81 13.50
CA ARG A 132 -2.56 -33.49 14.51
C ARG A 132 -2.05 -33.24 15.92
N MET A 133 -0.74 -33.24 16.14
CA MET A 133 -0.15 -32.95 17.46
C MET A 133 -0.44 -31.51 17.89
N ILE A 134 -0.21 -30.53 17.02
CA ILE A 134 -0.51 -29.11 17.29
C ILE A 134 -2.00 -28.92 17.56
N GLN A 135 -2.87 -29.56 16.78
CA GLN A 135 -4.33 -29.51 16.96
C GLN A 135 -4.76 -30.06 18.32
N ILE A 136 -4.24 -31.22 18.74
CA ILE A 136 -4.53 -31.81 20.06
C ILE A 136 -4.09 -30.84 21.16
N TRP A 137 -2.89 -30.28 21.02
CA TRP A 137 -2.35 -29.34 22.00
C TRP A 137 -3.17 -28.05 22.09
N LEU A 138 -3.50 -27.42 20.95
CA LEU A 138 -4.35 -26.22 20.90
C LEU A 138 -5.72 -26.47 21.53
N ARG A 139 -6.35 -27.61 21.26
CA ARG A 139 -7.62 -28.00 21.90
C ARG A 139 -7.48 -28.17 23.41
N ALA A 140 -6.38 -28.75 23.87
CA ALA A 140 -6.14 -28.92 25.30
C ALA A 140 -5.96 -27.57 26.00
N VAL A 141 -5.22 -26.63 25.41
CA VAL A 141 -5.06 -25.28 25.96
C VAL A 141 -6.38 -24.50 25.93
N ALA A 142 -7.11 -24.55 24.81
CA ALA A 142 -8.41 -23.86 24.68
C ALA A 142 -9.47 -24.38 25.67
N SER A 143 -9.48 -25.69 25.96
CA SER A 143 -10.45 -26.29 26.89
C SER A 143 -10.10 -26.10 28.37
N THR A 144 -8.80 -26.08 28.71
CA THR A 144 -8.37 -25.95 30.12
C THR A 144 -8.12 -24.51 30.53
N GLY A 145 -7.84 -23.61 29.58
CA GLY A 145 -7.34 -22.26 29.87
C GLY A 145 -5.94 -22.26 30.49
N GLU A 146 -5.34 -23.44 30.70
CA GLU A 146 -4.06 -23.62 31.36
C GLU A 146 -2.95 -23.90 30.35
N ARG A 147 -1.77 -23.32 30.62
CA ARG A 147 -0.56 -23.66 29.87
C ARG A 147 -0.13 -25.07 30.28
N ARG A 148 -0.45 -26.08 29.48
CA ARG A 148 0.11 -27.43 29.71
C ARG A 148 1.62 -27.39 29.52
N VAL A 149 2.38 -27.94 30.47
CA VAL A 149 3.82 -28.13 30.32
C VAL A 149 4.01 -29.28 29.32
N VAL A 150 4.16 -28.95 28.04
CA VAL A 150 4.73 -29.90 27.09
C VAL A 150 6.21 -30.04 27.46
N SER A 151 6.72 -31.27 27.52
CA SER A 151 8.16 -31.54 27.64
C SER A 151 8.91 -30.52 26.79
N LYS A 152 9.88 -29.80 27.39
CA LYS A 152 10.70 -28.74 26.76
C LYS A 152 11.64 -29.34 25.71
N ASP A 153 11.10 -30.14 24.80
CA ASP A 153 11.81 -30.53 23.61
C ASP A 153 11.95 -29.29 22.73
N LYS A 154 13.17 -29.17 22.20
CA LYS A 154 13.81 -28.07 21.47
C LYS A 154 12.99 -27.33 20.39
N MET A 155 11.79 -27.82 20.09
CA MET A 155 10.96 -27.50 18.95
C MET A 155 10.14 -26.19 19.12
N TRP A 156 10.03 -25.65 20.34
CA TRP A 156 9.06 -24.58 20.64
C TRP A 156 9.60 -23.43 21.50
N SER A 157 10.69 -22.79 21.08
CA SER A 157 11.07 -21.47 21.66
C SER A 157 9.94 -20.43 21.52
N ASP A 158 9.04 -20.62 20.54
CA ASP A 158 7.99 -19.67 20.15
C ASP A 158 6.62 -20.02 20.79
N TYR A 159 6.63 -20.77 21.90
CA TYR A 159 5.45 -21.29 22.59
C TYR A 159 4.45 -20.22 23.02
N GLU A 160 4.91 -19.00 23.31
CA GLU A 160 4.07 -17.93 23.85
C GLU A 160 3.01 -17.48 22.85
N THR A 161 3.37 -17.23 21.59
CA THR A 161 2.41 -16.82 20.54
C THR A 161 1.34 -17.89 20.31
N PHE A 162 1.74 -19.16 20.27
CA PHE A 162 0.82 -20.29 20.11
C PHE A 162 -0.14 -20.41 21.30
N THR A 163 0.38 -20.22 22.51
CA THR A 163 -0.40 -20.35 23.74
C THR A 163 -1.39 -19.22 23.89
N GLU A 164 -0.94 -17.98 23.65
CA GLU A 164 -1.80 -16.81 23.69
C GLU A 164 -2.90 -16.89 22.62
N PHE A 165 -2.56 -17.37 21.42
CA PHE A 165 -3.56 -17.61 20.38
C PHE A 165 -4.55 -18.67 20.81
N ALA A 166 -4.09 -19.80 21.35
CA ALA A 166 -4.96 -20.86 21.88
C ALA A 166 -5.91 -20.34 22.98
N MET A 167 -5.42 -19.45 23.84
CA MET A 167 -6.23 -18.81 24.88
C MET A 167 -7.33 -17.91 24.31
N GLN A 168 -7.23 -17.40 23.08
CA GLN A 168 -8.33 -16.67 22.45
C GLN A 168 -9.51 -17.56 22.06
N PHE A 169 -9.30 -18.88 22.02
CA PHE A 169 -10.34 -19.87 21.76
C PHE A 169 -10.99 -20.38 23.05
N THR A 170 -10.76 -19.76 24.21
CA THR A 170 -11.54 -20.09 25.41
C THR A 170 -13.03 -19.82 25.13
N GLY A 171 -13.81 -20.89 24.97
CA GLY A 171 -15.22 -20.84 24.58
C GLY A 171 -15.51 -21.33 23.14
N ALA A 172 -14.51 -21.44 22.27
CA ALA A 172 -14.66 -22.08 20.96
C ALA A 172 -14.72 -23.61 21.13
N LYS A 173 -15.75 -24.26 20.55
CA LYS A 173 -16.02 -25.68 20.79
C LYS A 173 -15.08 -26.62 20.03
N SER A 174 -14.36 -26.18 18.98
CA SER A 174 -13.42 -27.03 18.22
C SER A 174 -12.37 -26.24 17.41
N ILE A 175 -11.11 -26.71 17.39
CA ILE A 175 -10.07 -26.26 16.45
C ILE A 175 -9.72 -27.43 15.53
N GLU A 176 -9.66 -27.22 14.22
CA GLU A 176 -9.34 -28.26 13.23
C GLU A 176 -8.28 -27.81 12.24
N PHE A 177 -7.33 -28.68 11.93
CA PHE A 177 -6.35 -28.46 10.88
C PHE A 177 -6.76 -29.21 9.62
N CYS A 178 -6.80 -28.51 8.50
CA CYS A 178 -7.06 -29.06 7.19
C CYS A 178 -5.78 -28.97 6.35
N GLY A 179 -5.24 -30.12 5.96
CA GLY A 179 -4.12 -30.18 5.05
C GLY A 179 -4.58 -29.96 3.62
N VAL A 180 -3.99 -28.99 2.93
CA VAL A 180 -4.27 -28.75 1.52
C VAL A 180 -3.33 -29.60 0.68
N GLU A 181 -3.90 -30.50 -0.10
CA GLU A 181 -3.14 -31.31 -1.04
C GLU A 181 -2.71 -30.45 -2.22
N ALA A 182 -1.43 -30.55 -2.59
CA ALA A 182 -0.95 -29.84 -3.76
C ALA A 182 -1.61 -30.44 -5.01
N PRO A 183 -2.11 -29.60 -5.92
CA PRO A 183 -2.62 -30.06 -7.19
C PRO A 183 -1.52 -30.78 -7.97
N MET A 184 -1.90 -31.78 -8.78
CA MET A 184 -0.95 -32.44 -9.66
C MET A 184 -0.24 -31.44 -10.56
N LEU A 185 1.07 -31.62 -10.67
CA LEU A 185 1.91 -30.87 -11.59
C LEU A 185 1.44 -31.13 -13.03
N ARG A 186 1.42 -30.08 -13.84
CA ARG A 186 1.14 -30.19 -15.28
C ARG A 186 2.24 -29.51 -16.07
N THR A 187 2.55 -30.08 -17.23
CA THR A 187 3.38 -29.43 -18.24
C THR A 187 2.49 -28.58 -19.12
N LEU A 188 2.93 -27.36 -19.45
CA LEU A 188 2.26 -26.55 -20.44
C LEU A 188 2.65 -27.03 -21.84
N GLU A 189 1.68 -27.05 -22.77
CA GLU A 189 1.95 -27.31 -24.18
C GLU A 189 2.84 -26.19 -24.76
N SER A 190 3.98 -26.57 -25.35
CA SER A 190 4.98 -25.65 -25.86
C SER A 190 4.46 -24.73 -26.98
N PHE A 191 4.90 -23.48 -26.99
CA PHE A 191 4.72 -22.58 -28.14
C PHE A 191 5.62 -22.97 -29.33
N GLY A 192 5.09 -22.78 -30.55
CA GLY A 192 5.94 -22.68 -31.74
C GLY A 192 6.91 -21.50 -31.62
N GLY A 193 8.15 -21.66 -32.11
CA GLY A 193 9.16 -20.60 -32.00
C GLY A 193 8.76 -19.29 -32.70
N ALA A 194 8.14 -19.39 -33.88
CA ALA A 194 7.64 -18.25 -34.63
C ALA A 194 6.46 -17.56 -33.92
N GLU A 195 5.55 -18.35 -33.35
CA GLU A 195 4.39 -17.87 -32.60
C GLU A 195 4.82 -17.06 -31.36
N LEU A 196 5.73 -17.63 -30.57
CA LEU A 196 6.27 -16.96 -29.38
C LEU A 196 6.99 -15.66 -29.76
N SER A 197 7.81 -15.67 -30.82
CA SER A 197 8.46 -14.45 -31.29
C SER A 197 7.46 -13.40 -31.77
N GLY A 198 6.38 -13.81 -32.43
CA GLY A 198 5.33 -12.89 -32.87
C GLY A 198 4.64 -12.21 -31.69
N LYS A 199 4.23 -13.00 -30.68
CA LYS A 199 3.51 -12.50 -29.50
C LYS A 199 4.34 -11.52 -28.66
N VAL A 200 5.63 -11.80 -28.46
CA VAL A 200 6.53 -10.89 -27.72
C VAL A 200 6.67 -9.55 -28.43
N THR A 201 6.86 -9.56 -29.76
CA THR A 201 6.95 -8.33 -30.54
C THR A 201 5.63 -7.57 -30.54
N SER A 202 4.48 -8.25 -30.69
CA SER A 202 3.17 -7.58 -30.68
C SER A 202 2.80 -6.98 -29.33
N ALA A 203 3.39 -7.49 -28.24
CA ALA A 203 3.23 -6.91 -26.90
C ALA A 203 4.12 -5.69 -26.65
N GLY A 204 4.83 -5.19 -27.68
CA GLY A 204 5.75 -4.06 -27.55
C GLY A 204 7.02 -4.36 -26.76
N ILE A 205 7.33 -5.65 -26.53
CA ILE A 205 8.53 -6.05 -25.79
C ILE A 205 9.68 -6.19 -26.79
N ASP A 206 10.64 -5.28 -26.72
CA ASP A 206 11.82 -5.32 -27.56
C ASP A 206 12.79 -6.44 -27.10
N TRP A 207 13.07 -7.39 -27.99
CA TRP A 207 14.01 -8.48 -27.76
C TRP A 207 15.43 -8.00 -27.44
N ASP A 208 15.80 -6.80 -27.88
CA ASP A 208 17.12 -6.21 -27.65
C ASP A 208 17.22 -5.57 -26.26
N THR A 209 16.10 -5.10 -25.69
CA THR A 209 16.04 -4.63 -24.30
C THR A 209 16.14 -5.78 -23.28
N LEU A 210 15.82 -7.01 -23.68
CA LEU A 210 15.94 -8.21 -22.84
C LEU A 210 17.39 -8.73 -22.81
N ASN A 211 18.18 -8.31 -21.81
CA ASN A 211 19.62 -8.59 -21.74
C ASN A 211 19.99 -9.90 -21.00
N PHE A 212 19.80 -11.07 -21.64
CA PHE A 212 20.12 -12.37 -21.02
C PHE A 212 21.63 -12.48 -20.66
N LYS A 213 21.94 -12.45 -19.37
CA LYS A 213 23.32 -12.41 -18.83
C LYS A 213 24.11 -13.74 -18.91
N GLU A 214 23.56 -14.83 -19.44
CA GLU A 214 24.31 -16.09 -19.53
C GLU A 214 25.48 -15.95 -20.51
N ASN A 215 26.71 -15.89 -19.98
CA ASN A 215 27.97 -15.80 -20.71
C ASN A 215 27.95 -14.78 -21.86
N ARG A 216 28.22 -13.50 -21.54
CA ARG A 216 28.28 -12.32 -22.46
C ARG A 216 29.00 -12.54 -23.80
N LYS A 217 29.80 -13.61 -23.94
CA LYS A 217 30.51 -13.99 -25.17
C LYS A 217 29.72 -14.89 -26.14
N LYS A 218 28.57 -15.50 -25.77
CA LYS A 218 27.89 -16.51 -26.63
C LYS A 218 26.37 -16.36 -26.83
N VAL A 219 25.64 -15.57 -26.05
CA VAL A 219 24.17 -15.42 -26.18
C VAL A 219 23.81 -14.08 -26.85
N LYS A 220 24.24 -13.88 -28.10
CA LYS A 220 23.87 -12.66 -28.86
C LYS A 220 22.63 -12.83 -29.73
N THR A 221 22.31 -14.07 -30.13
CA THR A 221 21.24 -14.28 -31.11
C THR A 221 19.88 -14.40 -30.45
N LYS A 222 18.88 -13.74 -31.03
CA LYS A 222 17.45 -13.87 -30.69
C LYS A 222 17.01 -15.33 -30.57
N ALA A 223 17.55 -16.21 -31.41
CA ALA A 223 17.29 -17.65 -31.38
C ALA A 223 17.65 -18.31 -30.04
N ARG A 224 18.80 -17.95 -29.44
CA ARG A 224 19.22 -18.55 -28.16
C ARG A 224 18.38 -18.03 -26.98
N LYS A 225 18.01 -16.75 -26.98
CA LYS A 225 17.07 -16.17 -26.00
C LYS A 225 15.73 -16.92 -26.04
N LEU A 226 15.24 -17.21 -27.24
CA LEU A 226 14.02 -17.98 -27.46
C LEU A 226 14.14 -19.42 -26.95
N GLU A 227 15.28 -20.07 -27.17
CA GLU A 227 15.54 -21.43 -26.68
C GLU A 227 15.56 -21.51 -25.14
N ILE A 228 16.17 -20.53 -24.47
CA ILE A 228 16.16 -20.43 -23.00
C ILE A 228 14.74 -20.24 -22.47
N LEU A 229 13.94 -19.38 -23.11
CA LEU A 229 12.54 -19.18 -22.73
C LEU A 229 11.70 -20.43 -22.95
N LYS A 230 11.92 -21.16 -24.05
CA LYS A 230 11.28 -22.47 -24.28
C LYS A 230 11.64 -23.47 -23.19
N ALA A 231 12.92 -23.57 -22.83
CA ALA A 231 13.36 -24.45 -21.75
C ALA A 231 12.81 -24.05 -20.38
N ASP A 232 12.55 -22.76 -20.14
CA ASP A 232 11.86 -22.29 -18.94
C ASP A 232 10.37 -22.64 -18.93
N PHE A 233 9.75 -22.64 -20.11
CA PHE A 233 8.33 -22.93 -20.32
C PHE A 233 7.99 -24.42 -20.28
N GLU A 234 8.89 -25.29 -20.73
CA GLU A 234 8.71 -26.75 -20.73
C GLU A 234 8.77 -27.37 -19.32
N LYS A 235 9.13 -26.59 -18.31
CA LYS A 235 9.13 -27.03 -16.91
C LYS A 235 7.71 -27.11 -16.35
N GLU A 236 7.52 -28.06 -15.45
CA GLU A 236 6.27 -28.23 -14.72
C GLU A 236 5.88 -26.97 -13.95
N VAL A 237 4.63 -26.53 -14.12
CA VAL A 237 4.04 -25.43 -13.37
C VAL A 237 3.52 -25.92 -12.03
N ARG A 238 3.61 -25.08 -11.01
CA ARG A 238 3.29 -25.37 -9.61
C ARG A 238 2.33 -24.33 -9.07
N VAL A 239 1.36 -24.78 -8.30
CA VAL A 239 0.52 -23.88 -7.51
C VAL A 239 1.22 -23.67 -6.19
N HIS A 240 1.57 -22.42 -5.90
CA HIS A 240 2.23 -22.08 -4.66
C HIS A 240 1.30 -22.28 -3.45
N ALA A 241 1.87 -22.53 -2.27
CA ALA A 241 1.16 -22.81 -1.03
C ALA A 241 0.14 -21.71 -0.69
N GLU A 242 0.49 -20.44 -0.90
CA GLU A 242 -0.40 -19.31 -0.64
C GLU A 242 -1.66 -19.38 -1.53
N ILE A 243 -1.49 -19.79 -2.80
CA ILE A 243 -2.60 -19.94 -3.74
C ILE A 243 -3.43 -21.18 -3.41
N GLN A 244 -2.80 -22.26 -2.97
CA GLN A 244 -3.51 -23.45 -2.49
C GLN A 244 -4.42 -23.11 -1.30
N VAL A 245 -3.92 -22.35 -0.32
CA VAL A 245 -4.72 -21.86 0.82
C VAL A 245 -5.84 -20.94 0.34
N LEU A 246 -5.55 -19.97 -0.54
CA LEU A 246 -6.56 -19.09 -1.12
C LEU A 246 -7.72 -19.90 -1.71
N MET A 247 -7.45 -20.92 -2.53
CA MET A 247 -8.50 -21.72 -3.15
C MET A 247 -9.40 -22.41 -2.11
N GLN A 248 -8.82 -22.93 -1.02
CA GLN A 248 -9.59 -23.56 0.05
C GLN A 248 -10.42 -22.56 0.85
N LEU A 249 -9.86 -21.38 1.16
CA LEU A 249 -10.58 -20.35 1.88
C LEU A 249 -11.77 -19.83 1.05
N VAL A 250 -11.59 -19.68 -0.26
CA VAL A 250 -12.68 -19.22 -1.14
C VAL A 250 -13.71 -20.32 -1.37
N ASP A 251 -13.30 -21.59 -1.46
CA ASP A 251 -14.24 -22.72 -1.58
C ASP A 251 -15.08 -22.89 -0.31
N GLY A 252 -14.45 -22.80 0.87
CA GLY A 252 -15.13 -22.88 2.16
C GLY A 252 -16.19 -21.81 2.38
N LYS A 253 -16.08 -20.65 1.71
CA LYS A 253 -17.11 -19.58 1.77
C LYS A 253 -18.41 -19.92 1.07
N ASN A 254 -18.37 -20.81 0.09
CA ASN A 254 -19.57 -21.17 -0.68
C ASN A 254 -20.56 -22.01 0.15
N ASP A 255 -20.21 -22.38 1.38
CA ASP A 255 -21.12 -22.93 2.38
C ASP A 255 -21.85 -21.79 3.13
N GLU A 256 -22.75 -21.10 2.40
CA GLU A 256 -23.49 -19.89 2.82
C GLU A 256 -24.29 -20.04 4.12
N LYS A 257 -24.54 -21.27 4.59
CA LYS A 257 -25.37 -21.54 5.78
C LYS A 257 -24.67 -21.33 7.12
N SER A 258 -23.39 -21.00 7.13
CA SER A 258 -22.54 -21.25 8.30
C SER A 258 -22.15 -20.02 9.13
N GLY A 259 -22.64 -18.81 8.81
CA GLY A 259 -22.34 -17.60 9.58
C GLY A 259 -20.83 -17.28 9.65
N LEU A 260 -20.09 -17.67 8.62
CA LEU A 260 -18.62 -17.62 8.53
C LEU A 260 -18.09 -16.20 8.70
N LYS A 261 -17.19 -16.01 9.67
CA LYS A 261 -16.37 -14.79 9.77
C LYS A 261 -15.00 -15.08 9.17
N GLU A 262 -14.72 -14.47 8.03
CA GLU A 262 -13.42 -14.56 7.38
C GLU A 262 -12.35 -13.84 8.19
N PHE A 263 -11.16 -14.44 8.25
CA PHE A 263 -9.96 -13.74 8.65
C PHE A 263 -9.19 -13.33 7.40
N ASP A 264 -9.01 -12.02 7.22
CA ASP A 264 -8.46 -11.38 6.03
C ASP A 264 -6.92 -11.48 5.92
N TYR A 265 -6.32 -12.60 6.35
CA TYR A 265 -4.87 -12.80 6.35
C TYR A 265 -4.45 -14.24 6.04
N ILE A 266 -3.43 -14.39 5.20
CA ILE A 266 -2.73 -15.65 4.93
C ILE A 266 -1.32 -15.57 5.50
N GLY A 267 -1.02 -16.43 6.46
CA GLY A 267 0.32 -16.54 7.04
C GLY A 267 1.27 -17.29 6.11
N CYS A 268 2.52 -16.86 6.04
CA CYS A 268 3.51 -17.42 5.13
C CYS A 268 4.84 -17.69 5.85
N SER A 269 5.43 -18.86 5.62
CA SER A 269 6.74 -19.25 6.20
C SER A 269 7.91 -18.38 5.73
N LYS A 270 7.71 -17.66 4.63
CA LYS A 270 8.61 -16.68 4.01
C LYS A 270 7.72 -15.57 3.43
N LYS A 271 8.27 -14.39 3.12
CA LYS A 271 7.55 -13.40 2.32
C LYS A 271 7.03 -14.04 1.04
N SER A 272 5.85 -13.66 0.59
CA SER A 272 5.23 -14.25 -0.60
C SER A 272 5.96 -13.86 -1.88
N CYS A 273 5.88 -14.69 -2.92
CA CYS A 273 6.44 -14.28 -4.22
C CYS A 273 5.64 -13.14 -4.84
N TYR A 274 6.21 -12.44 -5.84
CA TYR A 274 5.54 -11.30 -6.47
C TYR A 274 4.17 -11.67 -7.03
N LEU A 275 4.04 -12.84 -7.67
CA LEU A 275 2.78 -13.31 -8.27
C LEU A 275 1.74 -13.66 -7.20
N CYS A 276 2.14 -14.36 -6.12
CA CYS A 276 1.25 -14.63 -4.99
C CYS A 276 0.80 -13.34 -4.32
N TRP A 277 1.73 -12.44 -4.00
CA TRP A 277 1.42 -11.16 -3.36
C TRP A 277 0.44 -10.33 -4.19
N ASN A 278 0.69 -10.19 -5.49
CA ASN A 278 -0.14 -9.38 -6.37
C ASN A 278 -1.56 -9.96 -6.49
N LEU A 279 -1.67 -11.28 -6.65
CA LEU A 279 -2.98 -11.93 -6.67
C LEU A 279 -3.71 -11.78 -5.32
N LEU A 280 -3.00 -11.94 -4.20
CA LEU A 280 -3.58 -11.91 -2.86
C LEU A 280 -3.99 -10.51 -2.40
N ASN A 281 -3.34 -9.45 -2.86
CA ASN A 281 -3.63 -8.07 -2.44
C ASN A 281 -5.09 -7.62 -2.73
N GLY A 282 -5.86 -8.39 -3.48
CA GLY A 282 -7.30 -8.20 -3.66
C GLY A 282 -8.23 -9.05 -2.78
N PHE A 283 -7.69 -10.02 -2.04
CA PHE A 283 -8.44 -11.02 -1.29
C PHE A 283 -8.03 -11.09 0.18
N TYR A 284 -6.72 -11.21 0.45
CA TYR A 284 -6.18 -11.41 1.79
C TYR A 284 -4.89 -10.61 1.98
N ARG A 285 -4.67 -10.11 3.18
CA ARG A 285 -3.37 -9.56 3.57
C ARG A 285 -2.35 -10.67 3.76
N VAL A 286 -1.08 -10.32 3.56
CA VAL A 286 0.08 -11.18 3.80
C VAL A 286 1.20 -10.31 4.38
N ARG A 287 2.20 -10.92 5.02
CA ARG A 287 3.37 -10.22 5.60
C ARG A 287 4.14 -9.32 4.63
N GLY A 288 4.01 -9.57 3.32
CA GLY A 288 4.66 -8.81 2.25
C GLY A 288 5.15 -9.70 1.12
N SER A 289 6.01 -9.12 0.26
CA SER A 289 6.61 -9.83 -0.86
C SER A 289 8.13 -9.72 -0.87
N HIS A 290 8.81 -10.80 -1.27
CA HIS A 290 10.25 -10.77 -1.56
C HIS A 290 10.54 -10.30 -3.01
N GLY A 291 9.53 -9.91 -3.80
CA GLY A 291 9.66 -9.32 -5.15
C GLY A 291 10.11 -10.26 -6.28
N LYS A 292 10.72 -11.41 -5.98
CA LYS A 292 11.07 -12.44 -6.97
C LYS A 292 9.84 -13.10 -7.59
N VAL A 293 9.94 -13.26 -8.91
CA VAL A 293 8.92 -13.87 -9.76
C VAL A 293 9.32 -15.32 -10.03
N TYR A 294 8.42 -16.26 -9.76
CA TYR A 294 8.63 -17.66 -10.09
C TYR A 294 7.86 -17.97 -11.38
N PRO A 295 8.56 -18.26 -12.49
CA PRO A 295 7.91 -18.48 -13.78
C PRO A 295 7.05 -19.75 -13.83
N ARG A 296 7.33 -20.71 -12.95
CA ARG A 296 6.59 -21.97 -12.82
C ARG A 296 5.35 -21.82 -11.95
N TRP A 297 4.73 -20.65 -11.94
CA TRP A 297 3.59 -20.35 -11.08
C TRP A 297 2.29 -20.52 -11.86
N THR A 298 1.31 -21.20 -11.29
CA THR A 298 -0.03 -21.32 -11.87
C THR A 298 -1.10 -21.28 -10.77
N ILE A 299 -2.35 -21.29 -11.18
CA ILE A 299 -3.53 -21.33 -10.31
C ILE A 299 -4.27 -22.63 -10.60
N SER A 300 -4.69 -23.34 -9.55
CA SER A 300 -5.59 -24.47 -9.72
C SER A 300 -6.94 -24.00 -10.24
N SER A 301 -7.59 -24.79 -11.09
CA SER A 301 -9.03 -24.58 -11.26
C SER A 301 -9.72 -24.89 -9.96
N PRO A 302 -10.54 -23.97 -9.46
CA PRO A 302 -11.55 -24.35 -8.53
C PRO A 302 -12.75 -24.84 -9.34
N SER A 303 -12.95 -26.16 -9.36
CA SER A 303 -14.18 -26.77 -9.88
C SER A 303 -15.45 -26.30 -9.15
N LEU A 304 -15.31 -25.52 -8.08
CA LEU A 304 -16.36 -25.15 -7.13
C LEU A 304 -16.50 -23.64 -6.88
N LEU A 305 -15.69 -22.76 -7.50
CA LEU A 305 -15.94 -21.31 -7.34
C LEU A 305 -17.21 -20.93 -8.07
N LYS A 306 -18.29 -20.77 -7.30
CA LYS A 306 -19.52 -20.16 -7.78
C LYS A 306 -19.27 -18.68 -8.10
N ASN A 307 -19.58 -18.33 -9.35
CA ASN A 307 -19.78 -17.02 -9.98
C ASN A 307 -18.91 -15.84 -9.51
N TRP A 308 -19.09 -15.26 -8.32
CA TRP A 308 -18.48 -13.97 -7.97
C TRP A 308 -16.98 -14.06 -7.66
N ALA A 309 -16.55 -15.07 -6.90
CA ALA A 309 -15.15 -15.21 -6.52
C ALA A 309 -14.29 -15.66 -7.71
N SER A 310 -14.90 -16.43 -8.60
CA SER A 310 -14.33 -16.74 -9.91
C SER A 310 -14.09 -15.45 -10.71
N LEU A 311 -15.10 -14.59 -10.90
CA LEU A 311 -14.93 -13.32 -11.62
C LEU A 311 -13.85 -12.42 -11.02
N LYS A 312 -13.83 -12.28 -9.68
CA LYS A 312 -12.80 -11.50 -8.98
C LYS A 312 -11.41 -12.09 -9.20
N LEU A 313 -11.27 -13.42 -9.20
CA LEU A 313 -10.00 -14.10 -9.48
C LEU A 313 -9.55 -13.85 -10.92
N HIS A 314 -10.46 -13.94 -11.89
CA HIS A 314 -10.14 -13.64 -13.29
C HIS A 314 -9.70 -12.18 -13.49
N SER A 315 -10.40 -11.21 -12.87
CA SER A 315 -10.01 -9.79 -12.89
C SER A 315 -8.60 -9.58 -12.35
N ARG A 316 -8.30 -10.16 -11.18
CA ARG A 316 -6.96 -10.03 -10.57
C ARG A 316 -5.85 -10.68 -11.39
N VAL A 317 -6.12 -11.81 -12.04
CA VAL A 317 -5.14 -12.41 -12.96
C VAL A 317 -4.91 -11.53 -14.18
N SER A 318 -5.95 -10.89 -14.72
CA SER A 318 -5.84 -9.92 -15.82
C SER A 318 -5.00 -8.71 -15.41
N GLU A 319 -5.37 -8.06 -14.30
CA GLU A 319 -4.65 -6.91 -13.74
C GLU A 319 -3.17 -7.24 -13.47
N MET A 320 -2.90 -8.44 -12.94
CA MET A 320 -1.53 -8.91 -12.71
C MET A 320 -0.77 -9.09 -14.03
N GLY A 321 -1.40 -9.65 -15.07
CA GLY A 321 -0.82 -9.79 -16.40
C GLY A 321 -0.45 -8.44 -17.02
N GLU A 322 -1.37 -7.47 -16.94
CA GLU A 322 -1.14 -6.08 -17.39
C GLU A 322 -0.02 -5.40 -16.60
N ALA A 323 0.02 -5.59 -15.27
CA ALA A 323 1.08 -5.05 -14.43
C ALA A 323 2.45 -5.62 -14.80
N ILE A 324 2.53 -6.92 -15.13
CA ILE A 324 3.76 -7.55 -15.62
C ILE A 324 4.18 -6.93 -16.96
N LEU A 325 3.25 -6.79 -17.91
CA LEU A 325 3.50 -6.17 -19.21
C LEU A 325 3.99 -4.73 -19.09
N LYS A 326 3.29 -3.90 -18.30
CA LYS A 326 3.68 -2.52 -18.01
C LYS A 326 5.09 -2.44 -17.43
N ARG A 327 5.43 -3.37 -16.53
CA ARG A 327 6.77 -3.45 -15.92
C ARG A 327 7.85 -3.92 -16.89
N LEU A 328 7.51 -4.79 -17.85
CA LEU A 328 8.42 -5.22 -18.91
C LEU A 328 8.65 -4.14 -19.97
N GLY A 329 7.63 -3.32 -20.29
CA GLY A 329 7.74 -2.22 -21.23
C GLY A 329 8.35 -0.94 -20.67
N SER A 330 8.42 -0.81 -19.34
CA SER A 330 9.05 0.33 -18.69
C SER A 330 10.58 0.26 -18.80
N PRO A 331 11.29 1.39 -19.04
CA PRO A 331 12.75 1.40 -18.97
C PRO A 331 13.21 0.83 -17.62
N ILE A 332 14.19 -0.06 -17.65
CA ILE A 332 14.76 -0.66 -16.44
C ILE A 332 15.40 0.47 -15.62
N LYS A 333 14.63 1.03 -14.69
CA LYS A 333 15.16 1.93 -13.66
C LYS A 333 16.13 1.10 -12.83
N ARG A 334 17.40 1.52 -12.74
CA ARG A 334 18.40 0.90 -11.89
C ARG A 334 17.85 0.91 -10.47
N LYS A 335 17.40 -0.25 -9.98
CA LYS A 335 17.03 -0.37 -8.58
C LYS A 335 18.31 -0.43 -7.75
N THR A 336 18.24 0.12 -6.55
CA THR A 336 19.17 -0.22 -5.50
C THR A 336 19.21 -1.76 -5.35
N PRO A 337 20.39 -2.37 -5.13
CA PRO A 337 20.53 -3.80 -4.96
C PRO A 337 19.50 -4.37 -4.00
N TYR A 338 18.82 -5.46 -4.38
CA TYR A 338 18.03 -6.23 -3.42
C TYR A 338 18.97 -6.73 -2.32
N VAL A 339 18.72 -6.30 -1.08
CA VAL A 339 19.42 -6.82 0.10
C VAL A 339 19.08 -8.31 0.21
N ALA A 340 20.10 -9.16 0.35
CA ALA A 340 19.91 -10.62 0.42
C ALA A 340 19.20 -11.03 1.72
N GLU A 341 17.96 -11.51 1.63
CA GLU A 341 17.09 -11.76 2.79
C GLU A 341 17.31 -13.11 3.53
N SER A 342 18.46 -13.80 3.42
CA SER A 342 18.68 -15.00 4.27
C SER A 342 20.11 -15.57 4.36
N THR A 343 20.63 -15.58 5.59
CA THR A 343 21.36 -16.73 6.19
C THR A 343 20.82 -16.99 7.59
N ALA A 344 19.61 -17.53 7.66
CA ALA A 344 19.18 -18.22 8.87
C ALA A 344 19.97 -19.53 8.99
N GLY A 345 21.16 -19.51 9.62
CA GLY A 345 21.94 -20.74 9.83
C GLY A 345 23.40 -20.67 10.27
N MET A 346 23.90 -19.58 10.86
CA MET A 346 25.21 -19.59 11.54
C MET A 346 25.06 -19.29 13.03
N THR A 347 25.67 -20.16 13.82
CA THR A 347 25.53 -20.34 15.27
C THR A 347 25.84 -19.07 16.07
N VAL A 348 24.96 -18.73 17.01
CA VAL A 348 25.16 -17.71 18.04
C VAL A 348 26.15 -18.25 19.08
N ALA A 349 27.44 -18.07 18.86
CA ALA A 349 28.44 -18.14 19.91
C ALA A 349 29.62 -17.21 19.59
N SER A 350 29.61 -16.06 20.28
CA SER A 350 30.72 -15.10 20.44
C SER A 350 31.03 -14.18 19.26
N PHE A 351 30.53 -12.93 19.23
CA PHE A 351 31.28 -11.75 18.71
C PHE A 351 30.76 -10.41 19.28
N THR A 352 31.68 -9.45 19.41
CA THR A 352 31.68 -8.29 20.32
C THR A 352 31.15 -6.96 19.75
N LYS A 353 30.93 -5.99 20.65
CA LYS A 353 30.38 -4.61 20.52
C LYS A 353 30.94 -3.67 19.43
N ALA A 354 31.78 -4.12 18.50
CA ALA A 354 32.41 -3.27 17.47
C ALA A 354 31.51 -2.99 16.24
N SER A 355 30.57 -3.89 15.93
CA SER A 355 29.72 -3.84 14.73
C SER A 355 28.75 -2.64 14.66
N HIS A 356 28.28 -2.13 15.82
CA HIS A 356 27.26 -1.07 15.86
C HIS A 356 27.79 0.31 15.42
N ARG A 357 29.06 0.62 15.66
CA ARG A 357 29.62 1.94 15.28
C ARG A 357 29.83 2.08 13.78
N TYR A 358 30.21 0.99 13.10
CA TYR A 358 30.46 0.99 11.66
C TYR A 358 29.15 1.09 10.86
N ARG A 359 28.10 0.35 11.26
CA ARG A 359 26.76 0.47 10.67
C ARG A 359 26.19 1.88 10.82
N SER A 360 26.27 2.45 12.02
CA SER A 360 25.84 3.83 12.28
C SER A 360 26.58 4.87 11.42
N HIS A 361 27.81 4.58 10.98
CA HIS A 361 28.56 5.45 10.08
C HIS A 361 28.08 5.33 8.62
N LEU A 362 27.86 4.11 8.12
CA LEU A 362 27.37 3.87 6.75
C LEU A 362 25.93 4.36 6.54
N ASP A 363 25.06 4.20 7.53
CA ASP A 363 23.69 4.73 7.46
C ASP A 363 23.68 6.26 7.44
N LYS A 364 24.61 6.91 8.17
CA LYS A 364 24.81 8.37 8.11
C LYS A 364 25.30 8.83 6.74
N GLU A 365 26.19 8.09 6.09
CA GLU A 365 26.71 8.40 4.76
C GLU A 365 25.65 8.23 3.65
N ARG A 366 24.84 7.15 3.70
CA ARG A 366 23.72 6.95 2.75
C ARG A 366 22.65 8.02 2.89
N ALA A 367 22.21 8.30 4.13
CA ALA A 367 21.26 9.38 4.41
C ALA A 367 21.79 10.74 3.92
N LYS A 368 23.11 10.98 4.00
CA LYS A 368 23.74 12.20 3.48
C LYS A 368 23.69 12.28 1.95
N SER A 369 23.88 11.17 1.24
CA SER A 369 23.81 11.13 -0.24
C SER A 369 22.39 11.32 -0.78
N GLU A 370 21.38 10.72 -0.14
CA GLU A 370 19.97 10.87 -0.50
C GLU A 370 19.45 12.27 -0.19
N ARG A 371 19.89 12.87 0.93
CA ARG A 371 19.64 14.28 1.25
C ARG A 371 20.18 15.22 0.17
N ASN A 372 21.37 14.95 -0.37
CA ASN A 372 21.97 15.76 -1.44
C ASN A 372 21.22 15.64 -2.78
N ALA A 373 20.67 14.46 -3.11
CA ALA A 373 19.88 14.28 -4.32
C ALA A 373 18.49 14.95 -4.22
N SER A 374 17.82 14.80 -3.07
CA SER A 374 16.54 15.44 -2.79
C SER A 374 16.64 16.97 -2.77
N SER A 375 17.72 17.51 -2.19
CA SER A 375 17.98 18.95 -2.17
C SER A 375 18.05 19.56 -3.59
N LYS A 376 18.64 18.86 -4.57
CA LYS A 376 18.70 19.32 -5.96
C LYS A 376 17.35 19.31 -6.69
N VAL A 377 16.42 18.45 -6.28
CA VAL A 377 15.05 18.43 -6.84
C VAL A 377 14.22 19.57 -6.24
N GLN A 378 14.37 19.81 -4.92
CA GLN A 378 13.70 20.92 -4.25
C GLN A 378 14.13 22.29 -4.77
N GLU A 379 15.43 22.49 -5.03
CA GLU A 379 15.95 23.73 -5.62
C GLU A 379 15.35 24.05 -7.00
N ARG A 380 14.79 23.05 -7.70
CA ARG A 380 14.12 23.28 -8.99
C ARG A 380 12.65 23.66 -8.85
N LEU A 381 12.03 23.37 -7.70
CA LEU A 381 10.60 23.61 -7.47
C LEU A 381 10.33 24.96 -6.80
N PHE A 382 11.31 25.50 -6.07
CA PHE A 382 11.24 26.84 -5.49
C PHE A 382 12.23 27.78 -6.21
N GLU A 383 11.74 28.90 -6.69
CA GLU A 383 12.55 29.84 -7.46
C GLU A 383 13.32 30.79 -6.54
N HIS A 384 12.60 31.65 -5.81
CA HIS A 384 13.19 32.72 -5.01
C HIS A 384 12.48 32.89 -3.67
N GLU A 385 13.24 33.28 -2.64
CA GLU A 385 12.70 33.64 -1.34
C GLU A 385 12.07 35.04 -1.43
N VAL A 386 10.77 35.12 -1.16
CA VAL A 386 9.99 36.37 -1.19
C VAL A 386 10.15 37.12 0.12
N LYS A 387 9.93 36.43 1.25
CA LYS A 387 10.04 36.99 2.60
C LYS A 387 10.23 35.90 3.63
N LYS A 388 10.59 36.28 4.86
CA LYS A 388 10.55 35.39 6.03
C LYS A 388 9.43 35.80 6.96
N ILE A 389 8.68 34.83 7.45
CA ILE A 389 7.60 35.05 8.42
C ILE A 389 7.86 34.26 9.70
N ARG A 390 7.37 34.78 10.82
CA ARG A 390 7.34 34.06 12.09
C ARG A 390 6.10 33.18 12.19
N VAL A 391 6.31 31.90 12.44
CA VAL A 391 5.26 30.89 12.54
C VAL A 391 5.36 30.14 13.85
N LEU A 392 4.24 29.61 14.34
CA LEU A 392 4.26 28.69 15.47
C LEU A 392 4.69 27.31 14.97
N ARG A 393 5.74 26.77 15.56
CA ARG A 393 6.18 25.38 15.38
C ARG A 393 5.82 24.58 16.61
N ILE A 394 5.22 23.43 16.41
CA ILE A 394 4.96 22.39 17.41
C ILE A 394 5.89 21.22 17.08
N PRO A 395 7.06 21.11 17.73
CA PRO A 395 8.06 20.11 17.41
C PRO A 395 7.54 18.68 17.58
N GLY A 396 7.87 17.79 16.63
CA GLY A 396 7.49 16.39 16.67
C GLY A 396 8.22 15.57 17.75
N ASP A 397 9.37 16.05 18.21
CA ASP A 397 10.21 15.42 19.24
C ASP A 397 9.69 15.60 20.67
N GLY A 398 8.59 16.34 20.85
CA GLY A 398 7.96 16.56 22.15
C GLY A 398 8.49 17.75 22.92
N VAL A 399 9.37 18.58 22.32
CA VAL A 399 9.76 19.88 22.85
C VAL A 399 8.57 20.85 22.84
N ASP A 400 8.57 21.82 23.76
CA ASP A 400 7.52 22.82 23.83
C ASP A 400 7.44 23.66 22.53
N PRO A 401 6.23 24.11 22.13
CA PRO A 401 6.03 24.94 20.97
C PRO A 401 6.87 26.21 21.02
N SER A 402 7.32 26.67 19.85
CA SER A 402 8.16 27.87 19.73
C SER A 402 7.85 28.63 18.45
N ILE A 403 8.14 29.94 18.46
CA ILE A 403 8.05 30.75 17.25
C ILE A 403 9.35 30.61 16.46
N VAL A 404 9.25 30.22 15.19
CA VAL A 404 10.40 30.07 14.29
C VAL A 404 10.21 30.91 13.03
N LYS A 405 11.31 31.29 12.38
CA LYS A 405 11.27 31.98 11.08
C LYS A 405 11.36 30.98 9.95
N ILE A 406 10.39 31.00 9.04
CA ILE A 406 10.41 30.22 7.81
C ILE A 406 10.42 31.14 6.58
N PRO A 407 11.11 30.75 5.51
CA PRO A 407 10.99 31.45 4.24
C PRO A 407 9.65 31.14 3.57
N ILE A 408 9.06 32.15 2.96
CA ILE A 408 8.04 32.04 1.93
C ILE A 408 8.75 32.15 0.59
N ARG A 409 8.54 31.18 -0.29
CA ARG A 409 9.18 31.12 -1.60
C ARG A 409 8.14 31.08 -2.69
N THR A 410 8.46 31.68 -3.83
CA THR A 410 7.66 31.51 -5.04
C THR A 410 7.89 30.11 -5.59
N ALA A 411 6.81 29.36 -5.74
CA ALA A 411 6.81 28.05 -6.35
C ALA A 411 6.88 28.18 -7.88
N SER A 412 7.67 27.31 -8.50
CA SER A 412 7.76 27.21 -9.96
C SER A 412 6.42 26.78 -10.56
N ASP A 413 6.20 27.06 -11.83
CA ASP A 413 5.00 26.61 -12.57
C ASP A 413 4.85 25.07 -12.59
N ALA A 414 5.94 24.34 -12.35
CA ALA A 414 5.91 22.87 -12.23
C ALA A 414 5.29 22.39 -10.90
N TYR A 415 5.16 23.28 -9.92
CA TYR A 415 4.59 22.96 -8.61
C TYR A 415 3.07 23.07 -8.64
N ARG A 416 2.40 21.94 -8.89
CA ARG A 416 0.95 21.81 -8.76
C ARG A 416 0.59 21.49 -7.31
N SER A 417 0.40 22.52 -6.50
CA SER A 417 0.05 22.35 -5.09
C SER A 417 -1.45 22.38 -4.87
N ARG A 418 -1.92 21.63 -3.87
CA ARG A 418 -3.27 21.75 -3.32
C ARG A 418 -3.44 22.97 -2.38
N ASP A 419 -2.37 23.70 -2.07
CA ASP A 419 -2.45 24.89 -1.22
C ASP A 419 -3.34 25.98 -1.86
N TYR A 420 -4.15 26.61 -1.01
CA TYR A 420 -5.11 27.67 -1.34
C TYR A 420 -4.47 28.93 -1.97
N THR A 421 -3.15 28.99 -2.08
CA THR A 421 -2.35 30.19 -2.35
C THR A 421 -1.31 29.88 -3.43
N ALA A 422 -1.76 29.76 -4.68
CA ALA A 422 -1.12 29.03 -5.77
C ALA A 422 0.27 29.51 -6.27
N ARG A 423 0.97 30.41 -5.56
CA ARG A 423 2.33 30.82 -5.96
C ARG A 423 3.32 30.97 -4.81
N ASP A 424 2.94 31.63 -3.73
CA ASP A 424 3.84 31.86 -2.59
C ASP A 424 3.61 30.83 -1.50
N VAL A 425 4.63 30.02 -1.25
CA VAL A 425 4.55 28.78 -0.50
C VAL A 425 5.51 28.80 0.69
N PRO A 426 5.04 28.42 1.90
CA PRO A 426 5.91 28.21 3.04
C PRO A 426 6.91 27.07 2.81
N ASP A 427 8.20 27.33 3.06
CA ASP A 427 9.28 26.36 2.93
C ASP A 427 9.66 25.78 4.30
N PHE A 428 9.18 24.55 4.56
CA PHE A 428 9.47 23.79 5.77
C PHE A 428 10.61 22.79 5.60
N SER A 429 11.37 22.84 4.49
CA SER A 429 12.45 21.88 4.18
C SER A 429 13.56 21.79 5.24
N ARG A 430 13.65 22.79 6.12
CA ARG A 430 14.57 22.78 7.27
C ARG A 430 14.11 21.89 8.42
N PHE A 431 12.81 21.58 8.47
CA PHE A 431 12.16 20.89 9.58
C PHE A 431 11.60 19.53 9.16
N TRP A 432 11.18 19.41 7.91
CA TRP A 432 10.82 18.14 7.28
C TRP A 432 11.93 17.74 6.31
N ASP A 433 12.38 16.48 6.35
CA ASP A 433 13.34 15.95 5.38
C ASP A 433 12.82 16.23 3.97
N GLY A 434 13.63 16.87 3.13
CA GLY A 434 13.14 17.75 2.05
C GLY A 434 12.01 17.22 1.14
N GLN A 435 11.98 15.93 0.81
CA GLN A 435 10.88 15.37 -0.01
C GLN A 435 9.51 15.55 0.66
N LEU A 436 9.45 15.40 1.98
CA LEU A 436 8.24 15.50 2.80
C LEU A 436 7.70 16.92 2.91
N ASN A 437 8.45 17.93 2.46
CA ASN A 437 7.92 19.28 2.37
C ASN A 437 6.77 19.39 1.37
N PHE A 438 6.74 18.55 0.34
CA PHE A 438 5.72 18.58 -0.70
C PHE A 438 4.53 17.66 -0.44
N ASP A 439 4.71 16.66 0.44
CA ASP A 439 3.63 15.79 0.93
C ASP A 439 2.88 16.40 2.13
N ARG A 440 3.02 17.71 2.33
CA ARG A 440 2.39 18.43 3.43
C ARG A 440 0.90 18.60 3.16
N ASN A 441 0.14 18.53 4.23
CA ASN A 441 -1.27 18.79 4.29
C ASN A 441 -1.50 20.09 5.06
N PHE A 442 -2.63 20.73 4.86
CA PHE A 442 -3.00 21.92 5.61
C PHE A 442 -4.48 21.92 5.99
N HIS A 443 -4.81 22.61 7.07
CA HIS A 443 -6.19 22.85 7.47
C HIS A 443 -6.41 24.32 7.84
N PRO A 444 -7.40 25.00 7.24
CA PRO A 444 -7.71 26.39 7.56
C PRO A 444 -8.45 26.50 8.89
N VAL A 445 -8.06 27.46 9.71
CA VAL A 445 -8.64 27.71 11.04
C VAL A 445 -9.00 29.18 11.15
N LYS A 446 -10.26 29.45 11.46
CA LYS A 446 -10.72 30.81 11.71
C LYS A 446 -10.86 31.04 13.21
N VAL A 447 -10.08 32.00 13.73
CA VAL A 447 -10.10 32.39 15.13
C VAL A 447 -10.83 33.73 15.23
N THR A 448 -11.97 33.75 15.94
CA THR A 448 -12.75 34.96 16.20
C THR A 448 -13.02 35.15 17.68
N ASN A 449 -13.37 36.38 18.07
CA ASN A 449 -13.85 36.74 19.40
C ASN A 449 -12.87 36.42 20.56
N GLN A 450 -11.56 36.45 20.30
CA GLN A 450 -10.52 36.32 21.32
C GLN A 450 -10.18 37.66 22.00
N GLU A 451 -11.12 38.62 22.03
CA GLU A 451 -10.79 40.01 22.36
C GLU A 451 -10.47 40.27 23.85
N ASP A 452 -10.76 39.35 24.78
CA ASP A 452 -10.80 39.73 26.22
C ASP A 452 -10.27 38.69 27.24
N ILE A 453 -9.46 37.71 26.84
CA ILE A 453 -8.93 36.73 27.82
C ILE A 453 -7.49 37.09 28.24
N GLU A 454 -7.43 37.91 29.30
CA GLU A 454 -6.32 38.11 30.26
C GLU A 454 -4.98 38.73 29.80
N ILE A 455 -4.61 38.74 28.51
CA ILE A 455 -3.25 39.17 28.08
C ILE A 455 -3.25 40.43 27.17
N GLY A 456 -4.41 40.98 26.81
CA GLY A 456 -4.49 42.22 26.00
C GLY A 456 -4.04 42.07 24.53
N CYS A 457 -3.88 40.84 24.04
CA CYS A 457 -3.49 40.59 22.65
C CYS A 457 -4.70 40.48 21.70
N LYS A 458 -5.19 41.63 21.23
CA LYS A 458 -6.16 41.72 20.11
C LYS A 458 -5.68 41.09 18.78
N VAL A 459 -4.40 40.70 18.72
CA VAL A 459 -3.70 40.21 17.53
C VAL A 459 -4.04 38.74 17.19
N MET A 460 -4.74 38.03 18.08
CA MET A 460 -5.05 36.60 17.90
C MET A 460 -6.18 36.33 16.90
N ASN A 461 -7.11 37.26 16.70
CA ASN A 461 -8.17 37.05 15.72
C ASN A 461 -7.60 37.06 14.29
N GLY A 462 -8.12 36.18 13.44
CA GLY A 462 -7.68 36.08 12.05
C GLY A 462 -7.93 34.70 11.46
N GLN A 463 -7.38 34.47 10.27
CA GLN A 463 -7.32 33.15 9.66
C GLN A 463 -5.91 32.57 9.79
N TYR A 464 -5.85 31.28 10.07
CA TYR A 464 -4.63 30.52 10.24
C TYR A 464 -4.64 29.31 9.32
N LEU A 465 -3.46 28.85 8.94
CA LEU A 465 -3.25 27.58 8.26
C LEU A 465 -2.43 26.67 9.16
N VAL A 466 -2.94 25.48 9.44
CA VAL A 466 -2.24 24.45 10.20
C VAL A 466 -1.64 23.46 9.22
N TYR A 467 -0.33 23.49 9.05
CA TYR A 467 0.41 22.58 8.18
C TYR A 467 0.95 21.37 8.96
N PHE A 468 0.79 20.18 8.40
CA PHE A 468 1.22 18.93 9.01
C PHE A 468 1.51 17.85 7.95
N ASN A 469 1.98 16.69 8.39
CA ASN A 469 2.28 15.56 7.51
C ASN A 469 1.71 14.25 8.07
N TYR A 470 1.25 13.36 7.19
CA TYR A 470 0.73 12.02 7.52
C TYR A 470 1.74 10.89 7.28
N SER A 471 2.88 11.21 6.68
CA SER A 471 3.92 10.25 6.32
C SER A 471 4.41 9.52 7.56
N GLU A 472 4.36 8.19 7.48
CA GLU A 472 4.87 7.29 8.52
C GLU A 472 6.41 7.29 8.58
N GLU A 473 7.08 7.98 7.63
CA GLU A 473 8.52 8.24 7.66
C GLU A 473 8.90 9.27 8.74
N LEU A 474 7.95 10.12 9.17
CA LEU A 474 8.14 11.03 10.28
C LEU A 474 7.64 10.39 11.58
N PRO A 475 8.36 10.56 12.71
CA PRO A 475 7.88 10.07 13.99
C PRO A 475 6.59 10.80 14.38
N PRO A 476 5.62 10.16 15.05
CA PRO A 476 4.39 10.85 15.39
C PRO A 476 4.65 11.94 16.44
N ASN A 477 3.94 13.06 16.35
CA ASN A 477 4.23 14.26 17.14
C ASN A 477 4.03 14.02 18.65
N GLU A 478 5.13 13.88 19.39
CA GLU A 478 5.11 13.53 20.81
C GLU A 478 4.52 14.64 21.67
N TYR A 479 4.64 15.90 21.26
CA TYR A 479 4.07 17.03 22.01
C TYR A 479 2.54 16.94 22.01
N LEU A 480 1.95 16.82 20.80
CA LEU A 480 0.50 16.69 20.64
C LEU A 480 0.00 15.41 21.31
N ARG A 481 0.73 14.29 21.18
CA ARG A 481 0.38 13.02 21.83
C ARG A 481 0.25 13.17 23.34
N LYS A 482 1.23 13.82 24.00
CA LYS A 482 1.20 14.07 25.45
C LYS A 482 0.06 14.99 25.87
N ARG A 483 -0.23 16.02 25.08
CA ARG A 483 -1.24 17.06 25.43
C ARG A 483 -2.68 16.64 25.16
N LEU A 484 -2.91 15.72 24.23
CA LEU A 484 -4.26 15.24 23.92
C LEU A 484 -4.79 14.22 24.94
N ILE A 485 -4.02 13.83 25.97
CA ILE A 485 -4.45 12.95 27.08
C ILE A 485 -4.91 11.55 26.62
N TYR A 486 -4.58 11.15 25.39
CA TYR A 486 -4.78 9.78 24.93
C TYR A 486 -3.49 9.01 25.16
N GLY A 487 -3.38 8.33 26.31
CA GLY A 487 -2.23 7.47 26.62
C GLY A 487 -2.01 6.35 25.60
N ILE A 488 -2.99 6.11 24.71
CA ILE A 488 -2.90 5.20 23.57
C ILE A 488 -3.65 5.87 22.41
N ILE A 489 -2.90 6.34 21.40
CA ILE A 489 -3.47 6.66 20.09
C ILE A 489 -3.88 5.32 19.46
N PRO A 490 -5.14 5.10 19.05
CA PRO A 490 -5.51 3.89 18.33
C PRO A 490 -4.65 3.74 17.08
N ASN A 491 -3.99 2.59 16.89
CA ASN A 491 -3.10 2.36 15.73
C ASN A 491 -3.80 2.54 14.37
N GLU A 492 -5.13 2.45 14.34
CA GLU A 492 -5.95 2.62 13.14
C GLU A 492 -6.19 4.09 12.79
N ARG A 493 -5.95 5.00 13.74
CA ARG A 493 -6.26 6.41 13.61
C ARG A 493 -5.04 7.18 13.10
N LYS A 494 -5.21 7.96 12.03
CA LYS A 494 -4.15 8.80 11.50
C LYS A 494 -3.78 9.88 12.51
N PHE A 495 -2.51 10.25 12.54
CA PHE A 495 -1.96 11.18 13.51
C PHE A 495 -1.02 12.18 12.81
N TRP A 496 -0.81 13.32 13.46
CA TRP A 496 0.16 14.32 13.00
C TRP A 496 1.57 13.77 13.18
N ASN A 497 2.30 13.57 12.09
CA ASN A 497 3.68 13.09 12.11
C ASN A 497 4.67 14.23 11.86
N GLY A 498 5.78 14.21 12.59
CA GLY A 498 6.81 15.24 12.57
C GLY A 498 6.37 16.56 13.20
N ASP A 499 7.00 17.65 12.76
CA ASP A 499 6.65 18.99 13.20
C ASP A 499 5.31 19.43 12.62
N VAL A 500 4.55 20.21 13.38
CA VAL A 500 3.32 20.87 12.92
C VAL A 500 3.51 22.37 12.96
N PHE A 501 3.05 23.08 11.93
CA PHE A 501 3.21 24.52 11.82
C PHE A 501 1.85 25.22 11.80
N VAL A 502 1.75 26.36 12.48
CA VAL A 502 0.59 27.24 12.38
C VAL A 502 1.06 28.58 11.83
N ILE A 503 0.46 28.99 10.72
CA ILE A 503 0.78 30.21 9.98
C ILE A 503 -0.42 31.15 10.05
N LYS A 504 -0.18 32.46 10.22
CA LYS A 504 -1.25 33.46 10.17
C LYS A 504 -1.34 34.07 8.77
N LEU A 505 -2.54 34.13 8.22
CA LEU A 505 -2.84 34.88 7.01
C LEU A 505 -3.16 36.33 7.38
N ALA A 506 -2.72 37.27 6.55
CA ALA A 506 -3.16 38.65 6.62
C ALA A 506 -4.65 38.68 6.31
N THR A 507 -5.41 39.32 7.18
CA THR A 507 -6.86 39.36 7.04
C THR A 507 -7.40 40.75 7.27
N ARG A 508 -8.32 41.16 6.40
CA ARG A 508 -9.09 42.38 6.58
C ARG A 508 -10.43 42.08 7.20
N TRP A 509 -10.84 42.93 8.14
CA TRP A 509 -12.20 42.94 8.65
C TRP A 509 -13.07 43.79 7.73
N THR A 510 -14.09 43.17 7.17
CA THR A 510 -15.16 43.90 6.47
C THR A 510 -16.43 43.83 7.31
N GLU A 511 -16.90 45.00 7.73
CA GLU A 511 -18.19 45.14 8.40
C GLU A 511 -19.25 45.43 7.35
N SER A 512 -20.20 44.51 7.19
CA SER A 512 -21.39 44.75 6.38
C SER A 512 -22.57 45.02 7.30
N THR A 513 -23.17 46.20 7.15
CA THR A 513 -24.44 46.54 7.83
C THR A 513 -25.58 46.03 6.96
N GLY A 514 -26.14 44.88 7.32
CA GLY A 514 -27.38 44.39 6.72
C GLY A 514 -28.59 44.90 7.50
N LEU A 515 -29.57 45.50 6.81
CA LEU A 515 -30.91 45.69 7.36
C LEU A 515 -31.60 44.32 7.38
N ALA A 516 -31.75 43.73 8.56
CA ALA A 516 -32.66 42.61 8.75
C ALA A 516 -34.10 43.16 8.82
N ASP A 517 -35.07 42.44 8.26
CA ASP A 517 -36.48 42.85 8.14
C ASP A 517 -37.17 43.24 9.47
N ASN A 518 -36.51 43.00 10.61
CA ASN A 518 -37.00 43.30 11.96
C ASN A 518 -36.15 44.36 12.69
N ALA A 519 -35.81 45.47 12.03
CA ALA A 519 -35.32 46.75 12.58
C ALA A 519 -34.11 46.75 13.56
N LYS A 520 -33.43 45.62 13.79
CA LYS A 520 -32.12 45.57 14.45
C LYS A 520 -31.03 45.41 13.38
N ALA A 521 -30.14 46.40 13.29
CA ALA A 521 -28.95 46.31 12.46
C ALA A 521 -28.11 45.11 12.94
N ILE A 522 -27.99 44.07 12.11
CA ILE A 522 -27.06 42.98 12.35
C ILE A 522 -25.76 43.37 11.67
N ILE A 523 -24.74 43.74 12.46
CA ILE A 523 -23.39 43.91 11.96
C ILE A 523 -22.83 42.51 11.69
N LYS A 524 -22.80 42.08 10.43
CA LYS A 524 -22.10 40.86 10.04
C LYS A 524 -20.64 41.23 9.81
N LYS A 525 -19.78 40.84 10.76
CA LYS A 525 -18.32 40.91 10.60
C LYS A 525 -17.85 39.72 9.76
N LYS A 526 -17.24 39.98 8.61
CA LYS A 526 -16.59 38.98 7.76
C LYS A 526 -15.08 39.17 7.85
N ILE A 527 -14.35 38.05 7.89
CA ILE A 527 -12.89 38.03 7.81
C ILE A 527 -12.54 37.56 6.40
N GLU A 528 -11.85 38.40 5.64
CA GLU A 528 -11.41 38.12 4.28
C GLU A 528 -9.87 38.08 4.27
N VAL A 529 -9.30 37.11 3.56
CA VAL A 529 -7.85 37.03 3.36
C VAL A 529 -7.44 38.18 2.44
N GLU A 530 -6.37 38.89 2.81
CA GLU A 530 -5.79 39.91 1.94
C GLU A 530 -4.90 39.24 0.89
N PHE A 531 -5.09 39.68 -0.35
CA PHE A 531 -4.26 39.29 -1.47
C PHE A 531 -3.49 40.53 -1.96
N ASP A 532 -2.25 40.34 -2.38
CA ASP A 532 -1.47 41.41 -3.00
C ASP A 532 -1.98 41.74 -4.41
N GLU A 533 -1.34 42.70 -5.08
CA GLU A 533 -1.69 43.11 -6.45
C GLU A 533 -1.57 42.00 -7.50
N ASN A 534 -0.85 40.92 -7.17
CA ASN A 534 -0.67 39.75 -8.03
C ASN A 534 -1.63 38.60 -7.65
N GLY A 535 -2.53 38.81 -6.69
CA GLY A 535 -3.47 37.81 -6.22
C GLY A 535 -2.86 36.77 -5.29
N HIS A 536 -1.71 37.05 -4.67
CA HIS A 536 -1.07 36.13 -3.72
C HIS A 536 -1.54 36.43 -2.30
N ALA A 537 -1.86 35.39 -1.53
CA ALA A 537 -2.25 35.56 -0.15
C ALA A 537 -1.11 36.18 0.67
N MET A 538 -1.42 37.22 1.40
CA MET A 538 -0.46 37.87 2.27
C MET A 538 -0.34 37.10 3.59
N TYR A 539 0.89 36.83 4.02
CA TYR A 539 1.18 36.21 5.33
C TYR A 539 1.55 37.23 6.40
N GLU A 540 1.13 37.00 7.64
CA GLU A 540 1.49 37.78 8.83
C GLU A 540 2.36 36.97 9.80
N ASP A 541 3.11 37.67 10.64
CA ASP A 541 3.76 37.05 11.79
C ASP A 541 2.73 36.53 12.79
N VAL A 542 2.89 35.29 13.21
CA VAL A 542 2.10 34.72 14.31
C VAL A 542 2.46 35.46 15.61
N PRO A 543 1.48 35.96 16.37
CA PRO A 543 1.75 36.70 17.60
C PRO A 543 2.29 35.77 18.71
N GLU A 544 3.31 36.22 19.45
CA GLU A 544 3.98 35.39 20.48
C GLU A 544 3.04 34.90 21.59
N CYS A 545 1.98 35.65 21.89
CA CYS A 545 0.96 35.25 22.85
C CYS A 545 0.25 33.92 22.52
N ILE A 546 0.32 33.43 21.26
CA ILE A 546 -0.22 32.12 20.88
C ILE A 546 0.43 30.97 21.67
N LEU A 547 1.71 31.13 22.06
CA LEU A 547 2.46 30.12 22.80
C LEU A 547 1.87 29.84 24.19
N HIS A 548 1.26 30.87 24.77
CA HIS A 548 0.63 30.80 26.09
C HIS A 548 -0.86 30.50 26.01
N SER A 549 -1.42 30.48 24.79
CA SER A 549 -2.84 30.28 24.59
C SER A 549 -3.21 28.80 24.70
N THR A 550 -4.22 28.49 25.51
CA THR A 550 -4.85 27.17 25.53
C THR A 550 -5.53 26.84 24.20
N MET A 551 -5.73 27.84 23.33
CA MET A 551 -6.29 27.70 21.99
C MET A 551 -5.60 26.61 21.18
N VAL A 552 -4.27 26.52 21.22
CA VAL A 552 -3.54 25.51 20.44
C VAL A 552 -3.95 24.11 20.85
N VAL A 553 -4.00 23.83 22.16
CA VAL A 553 -4.40 22.52 22.67
C VAL A 553 -5.87 22.23 22.37
N HIS A 554 -6.75 23.22 22.52
CA HIS A 554 -8.17 23.07 22.19
C HIS A 554 -8.41 22.82 20.70
N LEU A 555 -7.67 23.51 19.83
CA LEU A 555 -7.74 23.35 18.39
C LEU A 555 -7.41 21.91 17.97
N PHE A 556 -6.26 21.39 18.41
CA PHE A 556 -5.86 20.02 18.06
C PHE A 556 -6.76 18.97 18.72
N ARG A 557 -7.31 19.26 19.91
CA ARG A 557 -8.31 18.39 20.53
C ARG A 557 -9.59 18.34 19.70
N GLN A 558 -10.07 19.50 19.23
CA GLN A 558 -11.25 19.57 18.38
C GLN A 558 -11.03 18.81 17.07
N PHE A 559 -9.90 19.04 16.36
CA PHE A 559 -9.57 18.28 15.16
C PHE A 559 -9.56 16.77 15.38
N TRP A 560 -9.01 16.36 16.53
CA TRP A 560 -9.01 14.97 16.94
C TRP A 560 -10.41 14.45 17.24
N GLU A 561 -11.26 15.19 17.94
CA GLU A 561 -12.60 14.72 18.30
C GLU A 561 -13.54 14.66 17.07
N GLU A 562 -13.41 15.60 16.15
CA GLU A 562 -14.24 15.70 14.94
C GLU A 562 -13.83 14.73 13.82
N GLY A 563 -12.65 14.12 13.92
CA GLY A 563 -12.16 13.23 12.86
C GLY A 563 -11.76 13.95 11.58
N VAL A 564 -11.31 15.20 11.73
CA VAL A 564 -10.87 16.07 10.63
C VAL A 564 -9.79 15.40 9.80
N LEU A 565 -8.88 14.64 10.43
CA LEU A 565 -7.81 13.96 9.70
C LEU A 565 -8.34 12.83 8.81
N GLU A 566 -9.36 12.12 9.25
CA GLU A 566 -10.02 11.08 8.45
C GLU A 566 -10.82 11.67 7.30
N GLU A 567 -11.52 12.78 7.52
CA GLU A 567 -12.28 13.48 6.48
C GLU A 567 -11.37 14.06 5.40
N LEU A 568 -10.30 14.78 5.78
CA LEU A 568 -9.33 15.34 4.83
C LEU A 568 -8.67 14.24 3.98
N LEU A 569 -8.31 13.11 4.58
CA LEU A 569 -7.73 12.00 3.83
C LEU A 569 -8.73 11.37 2.86
N LYS A 570 -10.00 11.29 3.25
CA LYS A 570 -11.07 10.81 2.37
C LYS A 570 -11.27 11.77 1.19
N GLU A 571 -11.26 13.08 1.42
CA GLU A 571 -11.29 14.09 0.36
C GLU A 571 -10.09 13.97 -0.57
N ASP A 572 -8.88 13.75 -0.02
CA ASP A 572 -7.66 13.55 -0.82
C ASP A 572 -7.74 12.29 -1.69
N GLN A 573 -8.28 11.20 -1.16
CA GLN A 573 -8.50 9.94 -1.88
C GLN A 573 -9.57 10.09 -2.96
N GLU A 574 -10.66 10.79 -2.67
CA GLU A 574 -11.71 11.09 -3.64
C GLU A 574 -11.19 12.01 -4.75
N SER A 575 -10.36 13.00 -4.41
CA SER A 575 -9.67 13.88 -5.36
C SER A 575 -8.69 13.12 -6.25
N GLU A 576 -7.85 12.24 -5.68
CA GLU A 576 -6.94 11.40 -6.45
C GLU A 576 -7.70 10.45 -7.38
N GLN A 577 -8.78 9.82 -6.88
CA GLN A 577 -9.63 8.96 -7.67
C GLN A 577 -10.35 9.73 -8.79
N PHE A 578 -10.77 10.96 -8.53
CA PHE A 578 -11.34 11.86 -9.52
C PHE A 578 -10.33 12.20 -10.61
N GLU A 579 -9.08 12.53 -10.27
CA GLU A 579 -8.02 12.81 -11.24
C GLU A 579 -7.71 11.59 -12.11
N ILE A 580 -7.61 10.41 -11.52
CA ILE A 580 -7.41 9.15 -12.24
C ILE A 580 -8.59 8.89 -13.19
N ASN A 581 -9.83 9.05 -12.73
CA ASN A 581 -11.01 8.86 -13.55
C ASN A 581 -11.08 9.87 -14.70
N ASN A 582 -10.78 11.14 -14.42
CA ASN A 582 -10.72 12.19 -15.42
C ASN A 582 -9.66 11.89 -16.48
N GLN A 583 -8.46 11.46 -16.06
CA GLN A 583 -7.40 11.07 -16.99
C GLN A 583 -7.80 9.88 -17.86
N ASN A 584 -8.44 8.86 -17.28
CA ASN A 584 -8.97 7.73 -18.04
C ASN A 584 -10.04 8.17 -19.06
N ASN A 585 -10.93 9.09 -18.68
CA ASN A 585 -11.95 9.62 -19.59
C ASN A 585 -11.32 10.42 -20.74
N LYS A 586 -10.28 11.22 -20.47
CA LYS A 586 -9.52 11.91 -21.52
C LYS A 586 -8.92 10.90 -22.50
N GLU A 587 -8.30 9.84 -22.00
CA GLU A 587 -7.69 8.81 -22.83
C GLU A 587 -8.74 8.09 -23.69
N ILE A 588 -9.92 7.79 -23.12
CA ILE A 588 -11.04 7.20 -23.86
C ILE A 588 -11.53 8.16 -24.96
N LEU A 589 -11.75 9.44 -24.67
CA LEU A 589 -12.16 10.43 -25.65
C LEU A 589 -11.14 10.57 -26.77
N LEU A 590 -9.86 10.74 -26.43
CA LEU A 590 -8.77 10.83 -27.39
C LEU A 590 -8.65 9.57 -28.24
N SER A 591 -8.93 8.39 -27.68
CA SER A 591 -8.90 7.13 -28.42
C SER A 591 -10.05 6.97 -29.41
N ARG A 592 -11.21 7.62 -29.15
CA ARG A 592 -12.37 7.60 -30.04
C ARG A 592 -12.33 8.67 -31.11
N MET A 593 -11.49 9.70 -30.94
CA MET A 593 -11.28 10.74 -31.93
C MET A 593 -10.41 10.26 -33.10
N ASN A 594 -10.77 10.65 -34.31
CA ASN A 594 -9.95 10.50 -35.50
C ASN A 594 -8.85 11.59 -35.57
N GLU A 595 -7.90 11.44 -36.48
CA GLU A 595 -6.75 12.36 -36.57
C GLU A 595 -7.12 13.80 -36.96
N THR A 596 -8.23 14.01 -37.67
CA THR A 596 -8.72 15.35 -37.98
C THR A 596 -9.30 16.00 -36.71
N GLU A 597 -10.07 15.26 -35.93
CA GLU A 597 -10.63 15.69 -34.64
C GLU A 597 -9.54 16.04 -33.63
N LYS A 598 -8.48 15.21 -33.54
CA LYS A 598 -7.32 15.50 -32.67
C LYS A 598 -6.60 16.78 -33.09
N LYS A 599 -6.43 17.01 -34.39
CA LYS A 599 -5.82 18.25 -34.89
C LYS A 599 -6.69 19.48 -34.61
N VAL A 600 -8.01 19.35 -34.65
CA VAL A 600 -8.93 20.43 -34.24
C VAL A 600 -8.83 20.67 -32.74
N LEU A 601 -8.77 19.61 -31.93
CA LEU A 601 -8.56 19.68 -30.48
C LEU A 601 -7.26 20.40 -30.12
N ASP A 602 -6.18 20.17 -30.87
CA ASP A 602 -4.89 20.86 -30.71
C ASP A 602 -4.96 22.38 -31.03
N LEU A 603 -5.98 22.84 -31.76
CA LEU A 603 -6.23 24.25 -32.08
C LEU A 603 -7.16 24.95 -31.07
N LEU A 604 -7.84 24.19 -30.20
CA LEU A 604 -8.70 24.72 -29.15
C LEU A 604 -7.88 25.11 -27.91
N PRO A 605 -8.43 25.92 -26.99
CA PRO A 605 -7.73 26.29 -25.76
C PRO A 605 -7.22 25.07 -24.99
N LEU A 606 -6.00 25.18 -24.45
CA LEU A 606 -5.44 24.19 -23.52
C LEU A 606 -6.49 23.93 -22.43
N ASN A 607 -6.78 22.65 -22.17
CA ASN A 607 -7.77 22.10 -21.24
C ASN A 607 -9.14 21.71 -21.83
N PHE A 608 -9.39 21.86 -23.14
CA PHE A 608 -10.71 21.50 -23.72
C PHE A 608 -11.03 19.99 -23.64
N ILE A 609 -10.10 19.12 -24.07
CA ILE A 609 -9.54 18.04 -23.24
C ILE A 609 -10.34 17.56 -22.02
N ASP A 610 -10.06 18.30 -20.96
CA ASP A 610 -10.40 18.01 -19.58
C ASP A 610 -11.85 18.39 -19.31
N ILE A 611 -12.33 19.48 -19.92
CA ILE A 611 -13.74 19.88 -19.86
C ILE A 611 -14.61 18.79 -20.50
N LEU A 612 -14.23 18.29 -21.68
CA LEU A 612 -14.95 17.19 -22.31
C LEU A 612 -14.89 15.92 -21.47
N ALA A 613 -13.75 15.56 -20.89
CA ALA A 613 -13.63 14.36 -20.04
C ALA A 613 -14.44 14.43 -18.74
N ILE A 614 -14.63 15.65 -18.21
CA ILE A 614 -15.48 15.93 -17.04
C ILE A 614 -16.96 15.94 -17.41
N GLU A 615 -17.34 16.55 -18.53
CA GLU A 615 -18.75 16.67 -18.97
C GLU A 615 -19.31 15.40 -19.61
N SER A 616 -18.48 14.64 -20.33
CA SER A 616 -18.87 13.37 -20.95
C SER A 616 -18.65 12.15 -20.04
N GLY A 617 -17.91 12.33 -18.94
CA GLY A 617 -17.70 11.30 -17.94
C GLY A 617 -18.97 11.01 -17.15
N ASP A 618 -19.59 9.84 -17.37
CA ASP A 618 -20.45 9.23 -16.35
C ASP A 618 -19.48 8.70 -15.28
N TYR A 619 -19.49 9.25 -14.05
CA TYR A 619 -18.58 8.92 -12.92
C TYR A 619 -18.74 7.45 -12.45
N GLY A 620 -18.41 6.52 -13.33
CA GLY A 620 -18.90 5.16 -13.31
C GLY A 620 -20.33 5.09 -13.83
N ALA A 621 -20.52 4.33 -14.92
CA ALA A 621 -21.70 3.50 -15.08
C ALA A 621 -21.77 2.53 -13.87
N SER A 622 -22.18 3.05 -12.72
CA SER A 622 -22.41 2.30 -11.51
C SER A 622 -23.66 1.45 -11.74
N ARG A 623 -23.54 0.13 -11.52
CA ARG A 623 -24.66 -0.80 -11.62
C ARG A 623 -25.59 -0.58 -10.42
N ASN A 624 -26.73 0.05 -10.65
CA ASN A 624 -27.79 0.00 -9.65
C ASN A 624 -28.40 -1.39 -9.63
N HIS A 625 -28.66 -1.90 -8.42
CA HIS A 625 -29.40 -3.13 -8.20
C HIS A 625 -30.66 -2.76 -7.43
N LYS A 626 -31.81 -3.21 -7.94
CA LYS A 626 -33.10 -3.01 -7.29
C LYS A 626 -33.58 -4.37 -6.80
N ILE A 627 -33.94 -4.42 -5.52
CA ILE A 627 -34.46 -5.62 -4.86
C ILE A 627 -35.94 -5.35 -4.59
N GLU A 628 -36.82 -6.19 -5.13
CA GLU A 628 -38.27 -6.07 -4.97
C GLU A 628 -38.84 -7.40 -4.48
N GLU A 629 -39.86 -7.34 -3.62
CA GLU A 629 -40.55 -8.52 -3.11
C GLU A 629 -41.49 -9.06 -4.20
N ASP A 630 -41.47 -10.36 -4.44
CA ASP A 630 -42.23 -11.02 -5.50
C ASP A 630 -43.71 -11.05 -5.13
N SER A 631 -44.50 -10.22 -5.81
CA SER A 631 -45.92 -10.06 -5.55
C SER A 631 -46.75 -11.35 -5.67
N ALA A 632 -46.29 -12.38 -6.40
CA ALA A 632 -46.97 -13.67 -6.51
C ALA A 632 -46.58 -14.64 -5.38
N ASN A 633 -45.46 -14.39 -4.70
CA ASN A 633 -44.99 -15.20 -3.59
C ASN A 633 -44.18 -14.35 -2.60
N PRO A 634 -44.80 -13.84 -1.53
CA PRO A 634 -44.20 -12.84 -0.64
C PRO A 634 -42.99 -13.33 0.16
N GLU A 635 -42.61 -14.61 0.05
CA GLU A 635 -41.37 -15.14 0.62
C GLU A 635 -40.16 -15.06 -0.35
N LYS A 636 -40.28 -14.42 -1.52
CA LYS A 636 -39.18 -14.27 -2.48
C LYS A 636 -38.92 -12.82 -2.86
N TYR A 637 -37.65 -12.49 -3.15
CA TYR A 637 -37.23 -11.20 -3.69
C TYR A 637 -36.57 -11.36 -5.07
N LEU A 638 -36.92 -10.47 -5.99
CA LEU A 638 -36.31 -10.32 -7.30
C LEU A 638 -35.22 -9.25 -7.23
N ILE A 639 -33.98 -9.60 -7.64
CA ILE A 639 -32.88 -8.64 -7.78
C ILE A 639 -32.59 -8.45 -9.26
N SER A 640 -32.85 -7.26 -9.79
CA SER A 640 -32.52 -6.91 -11.17
C SER A 640 -31.28 -6.02 -11.22
N PHE A 641 -30.47 -6.24 -12.27
CA PHE A 641 -29.26 -5.47 -12.55
C PHE A 641 -29.50 -4.63 -13.79
N GLU A 642 -29.44 -3.31 -13.66
CA GLU A 642 -29.41 -2.42 -14.81
C GLU A 642 -27.97 -2.00 -15.11
N ARG A 643 -27.52 -2.33 -16.33
CA ARG A 643 -26.34 -1.68 -16.91
C ARG A 643 -26.75 -0.26 -17.26
N LYS A 644 -26.22 0.71 -16.52
CA LYS A 644 -26.30 2.10 -16.90
C LYS A 644 -25.58 2.26 -18.24
N ILE A 645 -26.30 2.69 -19.26
CA ILE A 645 -25.73 3.06 -20.56
C ILE A 645 -24.94 4.35 -20.30
N ASP A 646 -23.65 4.37 -20.61
CA ASP A 646 -22.85 5.59 -20.41
C ASP A 646 -23.37 6.73 -21.30
N ASN A 647 -23.14 7.99 -20.94
CA ASN A 647 -23.72 9.13 -21.66
C ASN A 647 -23.33 9.17 -23.15
N LEU A 648 -22.18 8.60 -23.54
CA LEU A 648 -21.72 8.56 -24.93
C LEU A 648 -22.41 7.42 -25.71
N GLU A 649 -22.58 6.25 -25.11
CA GLU A 649 -23.38 5.14 -25.64
C GLU A 649 -24.86 5.54 -25.72
N ARG A 650 -25.36 6.31 -24.75
CA ARG A 650 -26.76 6.75 -24.67
C ARG A 650 -27.12 7.73 -25.78
N ILE A 651 -26.16 8.54 -26.23
CA ILE A 651 -26.32 9.40 -27.42
C ILE A 651 -25.78 8.73 -28.70
N ASN A 652 -25.39 7.44 -28.63
CA ASN A 652 -24.80 6.66 -29.74
C ASN A 652 -23.68 7.41 -30.46
N TRP A 653 -22.80 8.04 -29.69
CA TRP A 653 -21.77 8.91 -30.22
C TRP A 653 -20.71 8.10 -30.97
N LYS A 654 -20.55 8.37 -32.26
CA LYS A 654 -19.59 7.68 -33.15
C LYS A 654 -18.38 8.55 -33.53
N GLY A 655 -18.16 9.64 -32.79
CA GLY A 655 -17.28 10.75 -33.17
C GLY A 655 -18.08 11.98 -33.57
N PHE A 656 -17.40 13.10 -33.81
CA PHE A 656 -18.02 14.32 -34.29
C PHE A 656 -18.23 14.24 -35.81
N SER A 657 -19.40 14.66 -36.28
CA SER A 657 -19.59 14.83 -37.72
C SER A 657 -18.76 16.01 -38.24
N SER A 658 -18.50 16.04 -39.55
CA SER A 658 -17.84 17.17 -40.21
C SER A 658 -18.60 18.50 -40.10
N GLU A 659 -19.87 18.48 -39.67
CA GLU A 659 -20.68 19.67 -39.37
C GLU A 659 -20.64 20.05 -37.87
N GLN A 660 -20.22 19.12 -36.99
CA GLN A 660 -20.05 19.35 -35.55
C GLN A 660 -18.63 19.82 -35.18
N LEU A 661 -17.62 19.44 -35.98
CA LEU A 661 -16.26 20.00 -35.97
C LEU A 661 -16.23 21.31 -36.74
#